data_AF-A0AAE0Y4P9-F1
#
_entry.id   AF-A0AAE0Y4P9-F1
#
_cell.length_a   1.000
_cell.length_b   1.000
_cell.length_c   1.000
_cell.angle_alpha   90.00
_cell.angle_beta   90.00
_cell.angle_gamma   90.00
#
_symmetry.space_group_name_H-M   'P 1'
#
loop_
_entity.id
_entity.type
_entity.pdbx_description
1 polymer ?
#
loop_
_entity_poly.entity_id
_entity_poly.type
_entity_poly.pdbx_seq_one_letter_code
_entity_poly.pdbx_strand_id
1 'polypeptide(L)'
;MALPAEIPGVNTAVERLQELGDRMRSDDFGFRNNDIGSLDKIIDAMTELEAERKGMHQKLETETIKASILRYDLKILPGIIRDEIMVAVNAARQSNVDALKDLQEQLDKMNNNMAELEVRARELERENAILHPERELLKQQHEEIISQLNQKMADKATMQIALNETRDKVRQANQDIVDLEDGILQLKEDLIQERTEARHEKKRLKKAVIDTKTKTKEQKEQNVEKKRELDTNQERLTDSEGRLDSIRKSIRRYEAARSKMETDEGAFTTQLRNQLKSNEQLRKRGMDIINETTRERQEFEVKQKELGGKIKSYETDILKETDKTSRLDQRRIALNHELKDKERIQEEDALYVQELDEQLQTVKRNLTEKAEGVGRMQTENIEMEKETEALAESHKAVLAQLNKQIEEYREQLGRERKERIELQESKDEVGKNLDDIKMSQQQFMSAITEKIQDGKRKHVQLSNEGVSLQKEIKDDEAEIDTMSSELVTAQQNYEQMFTTMQDKVDRIKKEIETMESDIEGRKSELTTKTPVFKDLEAFYHKRSEEYDAMKKLIVSLKNKKLGLEDSIKRAKDTKEGLKTPQEVLRTDLKNHRTRVMSQIKQHGTGMQDLEQQIFSAGCQLRLVMEENQRFEEACKKLERELSELDSQRQENEKIKLTSQNDLTRQKSELSRKWDADNMMQEFFASRDQATAEAFGRLLDKTGKRENKIDEITEKLRDELGMLSEFLDNIASRRPEEEAPKSKEKAALEGSRPDSTSGIETVADANLASPHPPVTPSLASHQGGSPDPRLSPDMVKSPRSIRFAAASEVGSARSGKSRGNSVRSGRSGRSEKVAPPGTMATKTGNRLTVT
;
A
#
# COMPACT_ATOMS: atom_id res chain seq x y z
N MET A 1 13.33 -154.39 -16.29
CA MET A 1 12.46 -155.45 -15.74
C MET A 1 12.60 -156.69 -16.60
N ALA A 2 13.11 -157.77 -16.01
CA ALA A 2 13.03 -159.13 -16.55
C ALA A 2 12.73 -160.05 -15.36
N LEU A 3 11.82 -161.02 -15.53
CA LEU A 3 11.36 -161.88 -14.44
C LEU A 3 12.47 -162.84 -13.97
N PRO A 4 12.51 -163.21 -12.68
CA PRO A 4 13.58 -164.03 -12.14
C PRO A 4 13.47 -165.47 -12.65
N ALA A 5 14.52 -165.96 -13.31
CA ALA A 5 14.70 -167.39 -13.51
C ALA A 5 15.12 -168.02 -12.18
N GLU A 6 14.23 -168.80 -11.57
CA GLU A 6 14.62 -169.75 -10.54
C GLU A 6 15.59 -170.76 -11.14
N ILE A 7 16.74 -170.99 -10.50
CA ILE A 7 17.71 -171.99 -10.96
C ILE A 7 17.25 -173.33 -10.38
N PRO A 8 16.70 -174.27 -11.17
CA PRO A 8 16.06 -175.46 -10.61
C PRO A 8 17.05 -176.32 -9.81
N GLY A 9 18.32 -176.32 -10.23
CA GLY A 9 19.37 -177.16 -9.65
C GLY A 9 19.62 -176.97 -8.15
N VAL A 10 19.31 -175.82 -7.55
CA VAL A 10 19.49 -175.61 -6.10
C VAL A 10 18.32 -176.23 -5.31
N ASN A 11 17.07 -175.97 -5.71
CA ASN A 11 15.90 -176.58 -5.08
C ASN A 11 15.90 -178.10 -5.28
N THR A 12 16.19 -178.59 -6.49
CA THR A 12 16.29 -180.03 -6.76
C THR A 12 17.46 -180.68 -6.00
N ALA A 13 18.55 -179.96 -5.71
CA ALA A 13 19.63 -180.47 -4.86
C ALA A 13 19.20 -180.55 -3.39
N VAL A 14 18.46 -179.56 -2.87
CA VAL A 14 17.90 -179.60 -1.50
C VAL A 14 16.90 -180.75 -1.36
N GLU A 15 15.97 -180.92 -2.32
CA GLU A 15 15.03 -182.05 -2.33
C GLU A 15 15.76 -183.40 -2.36
N ARG A 16 16.77 -183.55 -3.22
CA ARG A 16 17.59 -184.78 -3.30
C ARG A 16 18.40 -185.05 -2.02
N LEU A 17 18.84 -184.00 -1.33
CA LEU A 17 19.52 -184.13 -0.03
C LEU A 17 18.52 -184.47 1.07
N GLN A 18 17.30 -183.94 1.05
CA GLN A 18 16.23 -184.33 1.98
C GLN A 18 15.84 -185.81 1.78
N GLU A 19 15.60 -186.24 0.54
CA GLU A 19 15.36 -187.67 0.21
C GLU A 19 16.52 -188.59 0.65
N LEU A 20 17.77 -188.12 0.55
CA LEU A 20 18.94 -188.86 1.00
C LEU A 20 19.02 -188.91 2.53
N GLY A 21 18.73 -187.79 3.21
CA GLY A 21 18.65 -187.72 4.67
C GLY A 21 17.59 -188.66 5.24
N ASP A 22 16.41 -188.70 4.63
CA ASP A 22 15.31 -189.60 5.04
C ASP A 22 15.67 -191.08 4.83
N ARG A 23 16.36 -191.41 3.73
CA ARG A 23 16.90 -192.78 3.51
C ARG A 23 18.02 -193.13 4.49
N MET A 24 18.86 -192.18 4.88
CA MET A 24 19.92 -192.42 5.88
C MET A 24 19.37 -192.57 7.31
N ARG A 25 18.12 -192.15 7.56
CA ARG A 25 17.41 -192.35 8.84
C ARG A 25 16.68 -193.70 8.94
N SER A 26 16.62 -194.55 7.89
CA SER A 26 16.01 -195.88 8.00
C SER A 26 16.99 -196.94 8.49
N ASP A 27 16.53 -197.84 9.36
CA ASP A 27 17.36 -198.82 10.09
C ASP A 27 18.03 -199.89 9.19
N ASP A 28 17.72 -199.93 7.89
CA ASP A 28 18.26 -200.92 6.95
C ASP A 28 19.75 -200.70 6.59
N PHE A 29 20.32 -199.51 6.85
CA PHE A 29 21.62 -199.10 6.28
C PHE A 29 22.73 -198.73 7.28
N GLY A 30 22.47 -198.76 8.60
CA GLY A 30 23.52 -198.71 9.62
C GLY A 30 24.41 -197.45 9.65
N PHE A 31 23.92 -196.31 9.17
CA PHE A 31 24.64 -195.03 9.16
C PHE A 31 24.79 -194.43 10.57
N ARG A 32 25.81 -193.58 10.76
CA ARG A 32 26.05 -192.92 12.06
C ARG A 32 25.31 -191.59 12.09
N ASN A 33 24.73 -191.23 13.24
CA ASN A 33 24.00 -189.96 13.42
C ASN A 33 24.82 -188.70 13.07
N ASN A 34 26.16 -188.76 13.12
CA ASN A 34 27.05 -187.67 12.69
C ASN A 34 26.95 -187.39 11.18
N ASP A 35 26.72 -188.42 10.37
CA ASP A 35 26.67 -188.31 8.91
C ASP A 35 25.34 -187.64 8.49
N ILE A 36 24.25 -188.01 9.16
CA ILE A 36 22.91 -187.41 9.00
C ILE A 36 22.93 -185.93 9.42
N GLY A 37 23.46 -185.62 10.61
CA GLY A 37 23.57 -184.25 11.10
C GLY A 37 24.59 -183.37 10.34
N SER A 38 25.44 -183.97 9.50
CA SER A 38 26.26 -183.23 8.54
C SER A 38 25.49 -182.86 7.28
N LEU A 39 24.49 -183.67 6.91
CA LEU A 39 23.66 -183.46 5.72
C LEU A 39 22.60 -182.38 5.95
N ASP A 40 21.97 -182.36 7.12
CA ASP A 40 21.05 -181.29 7.55
C ASP A 40 21.75 -179.90 7.53
N LYS A 41 23.01 -179.82 7.98
CA LYS A 41 23.82 -178.58 7.89
C LYS A 41 24.13 -178.13 6.47
N ILE A 42 24.23 -179.05 5.51
CA ILE A 42 24.42 -178.69 4.09
C ILE A 42 23.11 -178.11 3.53
N ILE A 43 21.96 -178.67 3.91
CA ILE A 43 20.64 -178.16 3.53
C ILE A 43 20.43 -176.74 4.10
N ASP A 44 20.69 -176.54 5.40
CA ASP A 44 20.60 -175.22 6.04
C ASP A 44 21.54 -174.21 5.36
N ALA A 45 22.81 -174.56 5.15
CA ALA A 45 23.77 -173.69 4.46
C ALA A 45 23.35 -173.36 3.02
N MET A 46 22.76 -174.29 2.27
CA MET A 46 22.25 -174.03 0.92
C MET A 46 21.04 -173.11 0.90
N THR A 47 20.14 -173.23 1.87
CA THR A 47 18.97 -172.34 1.98
C THR A 47 19.34 -170.93 2.44
N GLU A 48 20.31 -170.80 3.36
CA GLU A 48 20.87 -169.52 3.78
C GLU A 48 21.58 -168.79 2.61
N LEU A 49 22.39 -169.51 1.82
CA LEU A 49 23.06 -168.95 0.63
C LEU A 49 22.07 -168.43 -0.43
N GLU A 50 20.97 -169.14 -0.67
CA GLU A 50 19.93 -168.69 -1.61
C GLU A 50 19.14 -167.48 -1.08
N ALA A 51 18.95 -167.39 0.25
CA ALA A 51 18.35 -166.22 0.90
C ALA A 51 19.27 -164.98 0.81
N GLU A 52 20.57 -165.12 1.11
CA GLU A 52 21.55 -164.06 0.92
C GLU A 52 21.63 -163.60 -0.55
N ARG A 53 21.62 -164.55 -1.50
CA ARG A 53 21.62 -164.25 -2.94
C ARG A 53 20.42 -163.38 -3.34
N LYS A 54 19.22 -163.71 -2.86
CA LYS A 54 18.00 -162.91 -3.10
C LYS A 54 18.11 -161.51 -2.47
N GLY A 55 18.59 -161.43 -1.23
CA GLY A 55 18.79 -160.15 -0.53
C GLY A 55 19.83 -159.23 -1.20
N MET A 56 20.94 -159.80 -1.69
CA MET A 56 21.97 -159.07 -2.44
C MET A 56 21.43 -158.54 -3.77
N HIS A 57 20.67 -159.34 -4.53
CA HIS A 57 20.06 -158.89 -5.78
C HIS A 57 19.05 -157.76 -5.59
N GLN A 58 18.18 -157.83 -4.58
CA GLN A 58 17.27 -156.71 -4.28
C GLN A 58 18.02 -155.42 -3.95
N LYS A 59 19.07 -155.49 -3.10
CA LYS A 59 19.92 -154.32 -2.81
C LYS A 59 20.55 -153.77 -4.09
N LEU A 60 21.14 -154.63 -4.93
CA LEU A 60 21.78 -154.24 -6.18
C LEU A 60 20.78 -153.59 -7.16
N GLU A 61 19.55 -154.09 -7.25
CA GLU A 61 18.49 -153.49 -8.07
C GLU A 61 18.08 -152.11 -7.53
N THR A 62 17.88 -151.96 -6.22
CA THR A 62 17.55 -150.64 -5.63
C THR A 62 18.67 -149.61 -5.82
N GLU A 63 19.93 -149.99 -5.68
CA GLU A 63 21.07 -149.10 -5.94
C GLU A 63 21.24 -148.80 -7.44
N THR A 64 20.94 -149.75 -8.33
CA THR A 64 20.94 -149.52 -9.79
C THR A 64 19.86 -148.51 -10.18
N ILE A 65 18.65 -148.61 -9.59
CA ILE A 65 17.56 -147.65 -9.82
C ILE A 65 17.94 -146.26 -9.27
N LYS A 66 18.44 -146.17 -8.03
CA LYS A 66 18.91 -144.89 -7.45
C LYS A 66 20.02 -144.27 -8.29
N ALA A 67 21.01 -145.05 -8.73
CA ALA A 67 22.08 -144.57 -9.60
C ALA A 67 21.58 -144.12 -10.97
N SER A 68 20.50 -144.74 -11.50
CA SER A 68 19.85 -144.30 -12.74
C SER A 68 19.11 -142.97 -12.56
N ILE A 69 18.37 -142.80 -11.45
CA ILE A 69 17.70 -141.53 -11.10
C ILE A 69 18.75 -140.43 -10.91
N LEU A 70 19.79 -140.67 -10.11
CA LEU A 70 20.87 -139.72 -9.88
C LEU A 70 21.60 -139.33 -11.18
N ARG A 71 21.79 -140.26 -12.13
CA ARG A 71 22.34 -139.95 -13.46
C ARG A 71 21.39 -139.11 -14.33
N TYR A 72 20.08 -139.32 -14.23
CA TYR A 72 19.08 -138.51 -14.91
C TYR A 72 19.06 -137.08 -14.35
N ASP A 73 19.01 -136.96 -13.02
CA ASP A 73 19.02 -135.68 -12.32
C ASP A 73 20.31 -134.90 -12.60
N LEU A 74 21.49 -135.52 -12.46
CA LEU A 74 22.78 -134.89 -12.78
C LEU A 74 22.92 -134.48 -14.25
N LYS A 75 22.21 -135.14 -15.17
CA LYS A 75 22.20 -134.76 -16.60
C LYS A 75 21.30 -133.57 -16.88
N ILE A 76 20.24 -133.35 -16.10
CA ILE A 76 19.19 -132.36 -16.37
C ILE A 76 19.29 -131.12 -15.47
N LEU A 77 19.71 -131.25 -14.21
CA LEU A 77 19.91 -130.12 -13.29
C LEU A 77 20.71 -128.96 -13.90
N PRO A 78 21.85 -129.18 -14.61
CA PRO A 78 22.61 -128.10 -15.22
C PRO A 78 21.86 -127.32 -16.32
N GLY A 79 20.85 -127.94 -16.95
CA GLY A 79 19.93 -127.28 -17.88
C GLY A 79 18.94 -126.41 -17.11
N ILE A 80 18.21 -127.00 -16.16
CA ILE A 80 17.21 -126.29 -15.34
C ILE A 80 17.82 -125.08 -14.62
N ILE A 81 18.99 -125.26 -13.98
CA ILE A 81 19.69 -124.18 -13.28
C ILE A 81 20.14 -123.07 -14.25
N ARG A 82 20.56 -123.42 -15.47
CA ARG A 82 20.92 -122.41 -16.48
C ARG A 82 19.70 -121.63 -16.94
N ASP A 83 18.57 -122.31 -17.17
CA ASP A 83 17.34 -121.68 -17.61
C ASP A 83 16.76 -120.77 -16.50
N GLU A 84 16.79 -121.21 -15.24
CA GLU A 84 16.40 -120.41 -14.07
C GLU A 84 17.30 -119.17 -13.89
N ILE A 85 18.63 -119.33 -13.98
CA ILE A 85 19.57 -118.21 -13.97
C ILE A 85 19.30 -117.26 -15.15
N MET A 86 19.03 -117.78 -16.34
CA MET A 86 18.73 -116.95 -17.52
C MET A 86 17.43 -116.16 -17.34
N VAL A 87 16.38 -116.77 -16.78
CA VAL A 87 15.12 -116.09 -16.43
C VAL A 87 15.38 -115.02 -15.37
N ALA A 88 16.11 -115.32 -14.30
CA ALA A 88 16.43 -114.35 -13.25
C ALA A 88 17.29 -113.17 -13.77
N VAL A 89 18.30 -113.44 -14.60
CA VAL A 89 19.13 -112.40 -15.23
C VAL A 89 18.32 -111.57 -16.22
N ASN A 90 17.42 -112.17 -17.01
CA ASN A 90 16.57 -111.43 -17.93
C ASN A 90 15.53 -110.58 -17.17
N ALA A 91 14.95 -111.09 -16.08
CA ALA A 91 14.07 -110.33 -15.20
C ALA A 91 14.79 -109.15 -14.53
N ALA A 92 16.01 -109.36 -14.03
CA ALA A 92 16.84 -108.29 -13.46
C ALA A 92 17.27 -107.26 -14.51
N ARG A 93 17.60 -107.69 -15.74
CA ARG A 93 17.90 -106.80 -16.85
C ARG A 93 16.67 -105.98 -17.26
N GLN A 94 15.51 -106.61 -17.38
CA GLN A 94 14.27 -105.92 -17.72
C GLN A 94 13.89 -104.92 -16.61
N SER A 95 13.92 -105.34 -15.34
CA SER A 95 13.68 -104.44 -14.21
C SER A 95 14.66 -103.26 -14.15
N ASN A 96 15.93 -103.45 -14.54
CA ASN A 96 16.90 -102.36 -14.65
C ASN A 96 16.61 -101.44 -15.84
N VAL A 97 16.17 -101.97 -16.99
CA VAL A 97 15.75 -101.18 -18.16
C VAL A 97 14.49 -100.37 -17.83
N ASP A 98 13.52 -100.98 -17.18
CA ASP A 98 12.28 -100.32 -16.75
C ASP A 98 12.58 -99.22 -15.72
N ALA A 99 13.43 -99.50 -14.72
CA ALA A 99 13.85 -98.49 -13.74
C ALA A 99 14.68 -97.35 -14.36
N LEU A 100 15.53 -97.63 -15.35
CA LEU A 100 16.25 -96.59 -16.11
C LEU A 100 15.29 -95.75 -16.95
N LYS A 101 14.27 -96.36 -17.55
CA LYS A 101 13.23 -95.66 -18.31
C LYS A 101 12.36 -94.79 -17.41
N ASP A 102 11.94 -95.28 -16.25
CA ASP A 102 11.20 -94.51 -15.25
C ASP A 102 12.03 -93.31 -14.74
N LEU A 103 13.33 -93.51 -14.49
CA LEU A 103 14.25 -92.42 -14.12
C LEU A 103 14.42 -91.41 -15.26
N GLN A 104 14.49 -91.86 -16.51
CA GLN A 104 14.58 -90.99 -17.68
C GLN A 104 13.29 -90.19 -17.88
N GLU A 105 12.11 -90.81 -17.78
CA GLU A 105 10.81 -90.12 -17.86
C GLU A 105 10.63 -89.12 -16.70
N GLN A 106 11.12 -89.44 -15.49
CA GLN A 106 11.15 -88.49 -14.37
C GLN A 106 12.11 -87.32 -14.63
N LEU A 107 13.29 -87.57 -15.19
CA LEU A 107 14.27 -86.53 -15.54
C LEU A 107 13.74 -85.61 -16.64
N ASP A 108 13.15 -86.17 -17.69
CA ASP A 108 12.53 -85.41 -18.78
C ASP A 108 11.34 -84.58 -18.28
N LYS A 109 10.50 -85.15 -17.38
CA LYS A 109 9.43 -84.39 -16.71
C LYS A 109 9.98 -83.27 -15.82
N MET A 110 11.08 -83.49 -15.10
CA MET A 110 11.73 -82.47 -14.28
C MET A 110 12.34 -81.36 -15.16
N ASN A 111 12.96 -81.70 -16.29
CA ASN A 111 13.50 -80.75 -17.25
C ASN A 111 12.40 -79.90 -17.90
N ASN A 112 11.28 -80.52 -18.29
CA ASN A 112 10.11 -79.81 -18.82
C ASN A 112 9.52 -78.84 -17.77
N ASN A 113 9.34 -79.31 -16.53
CA ASN A 113 8.90 -78.45 -15.43
C ASN A 113 9.88 -77.29 -15.17
N MET A 114 11.20 -77.53 -15.28
CA MET A 114 12.22 -76.50 -15.11
C MET A 114 12.11 -75.44 -16.22
N ALA A 115 11.95 -75.87 -17.48
CA ALA A 115 11.75 -74.96 -18.61
C ALA A 115 10.46 -74.14 -18.48
N GLU A 116 9.34 -74.75 -18.06
CA GLU A 116 8.09 -74.04 -17.78
C GLU A 116 8.24 -73.01 -16.65
N LEU A 117 8.93 -73.36 -15.56
CA LEU A 117 9.21 -72.46 -14.44
C LEU A 117 10.16 -71.32 -14.84
N GLU A 118 11.16 -71.57 -15.69
CA GLU A 118 12.02 -70.53 -16.25
C GLU A 118 11.25 -69.56 -17.16
N VAL A 119 10.35 -70.06 -18.02
CA VAL A 119 9.49 -69.21 -18.85
C VAL A 119 8.62 -68.33 -17.94
N ARG A 120 7.97 -68.93 -16.94
CA ARG A 120 7.11 -68.21 -16.00
C ARG A 120 7.89 -67.20 -15.13
N ALA A 121 9.13 -67.50 -14.76
CA ALA A 121 10.01 -66.55 -14.07
C ALA A 121 10.31 -65.33 -14.96
N ARG A 122 10.69 -65.55 -16.23
CA ARG A 122 10.92 -64.47 -17.21
C ARG A 122 9.66 -63.67 -17.55
N GLU A 123 8.47 -64.25 -17.44
CA GLU A 123 7.19 -63.55 -17.57
C GLU A 123 6.96 -62.64 -16.35
N LEU A 124 7.07 -63.17 -15.13
CA LEU A 124 6.93 -62.41 -13.89
C LEU A 124 7.99 -61.30 -13.73
N GLU A 125 9.21 -61.51 -14.24
CA GLU A 125 10.25 -60.48 -14.31
C GLU A 125 9.86 -59.33 -15.26
N ARG A 126 9.28 -59.64 -16.42
CA ARG A 126 8.78 -58.61 -17.35
C ARG A 126 7.58 -57.86 -16.76
N GLU A 127 6.65 -58.56 -16.13
CA GLU A 127 5.52 -57.92 -15.44
C GLU A 127 5.99 -57.00 -14.31
N ASN A 128 6.94 -57.43 -13.46
CA ASN A 128 7.54 -56.57 -12.44
C ASN A 128 8.27 -55.35 -13.05
N ALA A 129 8.99 -55.54 -14.16
CA ALA A 129 9.70 -54.46 -14.83
C ALA A 129 8.76 -53.39 -15.42
N ILE A 130 7.50 -53.73 -15.71
CA ILE A 130 6.44 -52.79 -16.15
C ILE A 130 5.73 -52.16 -14.94
N LEU A 131 5.35 -52.98 -13.95
CA LEU A 131 4.59 -52.54 -12.78
C LEU A 131 5.42 -51.65 -11.83
N HIS A 132 6.74 -51.80 -11.79
CA HIS A 132 7.57 -50.97 -10.91
C HIS A 132 7.63 -49.49 -11.35
N PRO A 133 7.84 -49.14 -12.64
CA PRO A 133 7.61 -47.78 -13.15
C PRO A 133 6.21 -47.24 -12.85
N GLU A 134 5.15 -48.03 -13.10
CA GLU A 134 3.77 -47.59 -12.83
C GLU A 134 3.54 -47.28 -11.35
N ARG A 135 4.09 -48.11 -10.43
CA ARG A 135 4.00 -47.87 -8.99
C ARG A 135 4.73 -46.61 -8.56
N GLU A 136 5.94 -46.36 -9.07
CA GLU A 136 6.68 -45.13 -8.72
C GLU A 136 6.03 -43.89 -9.35
N LEU A 137 5.47 -43.96 -10.56
CA LEU A 137 4.69 -42.87 -11.14
C LEU A 137 3.44 -42.56 -10.31
N LEU A 138 2.67 -43.59 -9.92
CA LEU A 138 1.49 -43.42 -9.06
C LEU A 138 1.85 -42.84 -7.68
N LYS A 139 3.01 -43.25 -7.13
CA LYS A 139 3.54 -42.71 -5.88
C LYS A 139 3.97 -41.25 -6.02
N GLN A 140 4.66 -40.88 -7.10
CA GLN A 140 5.01 -39.48 -7.41
C GLN A 140 3.75 -38.62 -7.54
N GLN A 141 2.74 -39.08 -8.29
CA GLN A 141 1.45 -38.40 -8.40
C GLN A 141 0.76 -38.27 -7.03
N HIS A 142 0.84 -39.28 -6.16
CA HIS A 142 0.27 -39.23 -4.82
C HIS A 142 1.01 -38.24 -3.90
N GLU A 143 2.34 -38.24 -3.93
CA GLU A 143 3.19 -37.27 -3.20
C GLU A 143 2.94 -35.84 -3.71
N GLU A 144 2.74 -35.65 -5.02
CA GLU A 144 2.36 -34.37 -5.61
C GLU A 144 0.96 -33.91 -5.12
N ILE A 145 -0.04 -34.80 -5.14
CA ILE A 145 -1.39 -34.50 -4.62
C ILE A 145 -1.35 -34.14 -3.13
N ILE A 146 -0.55 -34.85 -2.33
CA ILE A 146 -0.33 -34.51 -0.91
C ILE A 146 0.34 -33.14 -0.77
N SER A 147 1.35 -32.83 -1.60
CA SER A 147 2.02 -31.53 -1.60
C SER A 147 1.07 -30.40 -1.96
N GLN A 148 0.28 -30.54 -3.04
CA GLN A 148 -0.75 -29.59 -3.44
C GLN A 148 -1.83 -29.41 -2.36
N LEU A 149 -2.23 -30.48 -1.67
CA LEU A 149 -3.20 -30.42 -0.57
C LEU A 149 -2.61 -29.69 0.65
N ASN A 150 -1.36 -29.97 1.02
CA ASN A 150 -0.66 -29.29 2.10
C ASN A 150 -0.48 -27.80 1.81
N GLN A 151 -0.13 -27.44 0.57
CA GLN A 151 -0.06 -26.04 0.13
C GLN A 151 -1.43 -25.37 0.27
N LYS A 152 -2.51 -25.97 -0.27
CA LYS A 152 -3.88 -25.43 -0.12
C LYS A 152 -4.33 -25.30 1.34
N MET A 153 -3.89 -26.20 2.24
CA MET A 153 -4.16 -26.07 3.68
C MET A 153 -3.37 -24.91 4.30
N ALA A 154 -2.10 -24.71 3.92
CA ALA A 154 -1.28 -23.60 4.37
C ALA A 154 -1.81 -22.24 3.85
N ASP A 155 -2.21 -22.17 2.58
CA ASP A 155 -2.84 -20.99 1.97
C ASP A 155 -4.15 -20.66 2.69
N LYS A 156 -5.00 -21.66 2.95
CA LYS A 156 -6.25 -21.50 3.69
C LYS A 156 -6.01 -21.00 5.13
N ALA A 157 -4.99 -21.54 5.82
CA ALA A 157 -4.62 -21.08 7.16
C ALA A 157 -4.13 -19.62 7.13
N THR A 158 -3.27 -19.28 6.17
CA THR A 158 -2.74 -17.92 5.97
C THR A 158 -3.86 -16.92 5.66
N MET A 159 -4.79 -17.28 4.77
CA MET A 159 -5.94 -16.47 4.41
C MET A 159 -6.94 -16.33 5.57
N GLN A 160 -7.09 -17.35 6.41
CA GLN A 160 -7.88 -17.28 7.65
C GLN A 160 -7.25 -16.37 8.71
N ILE A 161 -5.91 -16.34 8.81
CA ILE A 161 -5.17 -15.41 9.67
C ILE A 161 -5.39 -13.98 9.15
N ALA A 162 -5.18 -13.73 7.86
CA ALA A 162 -5.40 -12.41 7.26
C ALA A 162 -6.87 -11.94 7.40
N LEU A 163 -7.85 -12.84 7.31
CA LEU A 163 -9.26 -12.54 7.56
C LEU A 163 -9.54 -12.16 9.02
N ASN A 164 -8.91 -12.85 9.98
CA ASN A 164 -9.02 -12.51 11.40
C ASN A 164 -8.35 -11.17 11.71
N GLU A 165 -7.15 -10.92 11.18
CA GLU A 165 -6.45 -9.64 11.32
C GLU A 165 -7.24 -8.48 10.72
N THR A 166 -7.82 -8.64 9.54
CA THR A 166 -8.65 -7.59 8.92
C THR A 166 -9.93 -7.35 9.71
N ARG A 167 -10.57 -8.40 10.25
CA ARG A 167 -11.71 -8.26 11.16
C ARG A 167 -11.35 -7.49 12.42
N ASP A 168 -10.19 -7.76 13.02
CA ASP A 168 -9.77 -7.10 14.24
C ASP A 168 -9.26 -5.66 13.97
N LYS A 169 -8.65 -5.39 12.82
CA LYS A 169 -8.39 -4.01 12.31
C LYS A 169 -9.69 -3.22 12.10
N VAL A 170 -10.74 -3.83 11.54
CA VAL A 170 -12.07 -3.21 11.39
C VAL A 170 -12.72 -2.94 12.75
N ARG A 171 -12.57 -3.84 13.72
CA ARG A 171 -13.04 -3.62 15.10
C ARG A 171 -12.30 -2.45 15.78
N GLN A 172 -10.98 -2.38 15.62
CA GLN A 172 -10.20 -1.26 16.15
C GLN A 172 -10.65 0.05 15.50
N ALA A 173 -10.75 0.12 14.17
CA ALA A 173 -11.22 1.31 13.47
C ALA A 173 -12.64 1.73 13.89
N ASN A 174 -13.55 0.77 14.16
CA ASN A 174 -14.88 1.08 14.70
C ASN A 174 -14.82 1.61 16.14
N GLN A 175 -13.91 1.12 16.98
CA GLN A 175 -13.69 1.68 18.32
C GLN A 175 -13.10 3.09 18.23
N ASP A 176 -12.09 3.30 17.38
CA ASP A 176 -11.48 4.61 17.14
C ASP A 176 -12.53 5.62 16.62
N ILE A 177 -13.49 5.19 15.79
CA ILE A 177 -14.63 6.01 15.36
C ILE A 177 -15.52 6.38 16.55
N VAL A 178 -15.89 5.44 17.42
CA VAL A 178 -16.69 5.73 18.61
C VAL A 178 -15.97 6.68 19.56
N ASP A 179 -14.67 6.47 19.81
CA ASP A 179 -13.85 7.34 20.65
C ASP A 179 -13.73 8.76 20.06
N LEU A 180 -13.67 8.89 18.72
CA LEU A 180 -13.72 10.18 18.02
C LEU A 180 -15.11 10.82 18.05
N GLU A 181 -16.20 10.05 17.96
CA GLU A 181 -17.57 10.56 18.09
C GLU A 181 -17.83 11.10 19.50
N ASP A 182 -17.40 10.39 20.54
CA ASP A 182 -17.43 10.85 21.94
C ASP A 182 -16.54 12.09 22.13
N GLY A 183 -15.35 12.12 21.54
CA GLY A 183 -14.49 13.31 21.52
C GLY A 183 -15.14 14.52 20.84
N ILE A 184 -15.88 14.32 19.74
CA ILE A 184 -16.66 15.36 19.06
C ILE A 184 -17.83 15.83 19.93
N LEU A 185 -18.49 14.94 20.66
CA LEU A 185 -19.55 15.30 21.61
C LEU A 185 -19.00 16.13 22.77
N GLN A 186 -17.86 15.74 23.33
CA GLN A 186 -17.19 16.49 24.39
C GLN A 186 -16.76 17.88 23.90
N LEU A 187 -16.11 17.99 22.73
CA LEU A 187 -15.73 19.28 22.14
C LEU A 187 -16.94 20.18 21.81
N LYS A 188 -18.10 19.61 21.45
CA LYS A 188 -19.34 20.37 21.27
C LYS A 188 -19.85 20.93 22.60
N GLU A 189 -19.80 20.15 23.67
CA GLU A 189 -20.20 20.62 25.00
C GLU A 189 -19.23 21.68 25.54
N ASP A 190 -17.91 21.47 25.41
CA ASP A 190 -16.88 22.45 25.76
C ASP A 190 -17.09 23.77 24.99
N LEU A 191 -17.37 23.71 23.69
CA LEU A 191 -17.64 24.90 22.86
C LEU A 191 -18.97 25.58 23.23
N ILE A 192 -19.99 24.82 23.64
CA ILE A 192 -21.23 25.38 24.20
C ILE A 192 -20.90 26.10 25.51
N GLN A 193 -20.17 25.46 26.42
CA GLN A 193 -19.79 26.02 27.71
C GLN A 193 -18.94 27.29 27.53
N GLU A 194 -17.85 27.25 26.77
CA GLU A 194 -17.01 28.40 26.46
C GLU A 194 -17.82 29.54 25.82
N ARG A 195 -18.77 29.23 24.92
CA ARG A 195 -19.68 30.23 24.34
C ARG A 195 -20.65 30.80 25.37
N THR A 196 -21.07 30.06 26.39
CA THR A 196 -21.84 30.63 27.52
C THR A 196 -20.97 31.50 28.41
N GLU A 197 -19.77 31.06 28.76
CA GLU A 197 -18.80 31.82 29.57
C GLU A 197 -18.43 33.14 28.88
N ALA A 198 -18.11 33.12 27.58
CA ALA A 198 -17.86 34.31 26.77
C ALA A 198 -19.09 35.24 26.70
N ARG A 199 -20.33 34.70 26.69
CA ARG A 199 -21.56 35.52 26.79
C ARG A 199 -21.73 36.14 28.18
N HIS A 200 -21.39 35.42 29.25
CA HIS A 200 -21.41 35.95 30.62
C HIS A 200 -20.35 37.03 30.81
N GLU A 201 -19.14 36.81 30.31
CA GLU A 201 -18.03 37.77 30.34
C GLU A 201 -18.35 39.01 29.50
N LYS A 202 -18.92 38.85 28.29
CA LYS A 202 -19.43 39.96 27.48
C LYS A 202 -20.51 40.78 28.20
N LYS A 203 -21.39 40.14 28.98
CA LYS A 203 -22.37 40.86 29.84
C LYS A 203 -21.67 41.61 30.98
N ARG A 204 -20.69 40.98 31.65
CA ARG A 204 -19.87 41.60 32.71
C ARG A 204 -19.11 42.82 32.21
N LEU A 205 -18.41 42.69 31.09
CA LEU A 205 -17.67 43.77 30.43
C LEU A 205 -18.59 44.88 29.94
N LYS A 206 -19.76 44.56 29.35
CA LYS A 206 -20.76 45.59 29.00
C LYS A 206 -21.21 46.39 30.22
N LYS A 207 -21.43 45.75 31.37
CA LYS A 207 -21.75 46.44 32.62
C LYS A 207 -20.59 47.34 33.07
N ALA A 208 -19.35 46.83 33.08
CA ALA A 208 -18.17 47.63 33.40
C ALA A 208 -17.94 48.82 32.45
N VAL A 209 -18.25 48.68 31.15
CA VAL A 209 -18.19 49.77 30.17
C VAL A 209 -19.29 50.81 30.43
N ILE A 210 -20.49 50.41 30.85
CA ILE A 210 -21.54 51.34 31.28
C ILE A 210 -21.09 52.09 32.55
N ASP A 211 -20.61 51.37 33.56
CA ASP A 211 -20.16 51.91 34.85
C ASP A 211 -18.93 52.83 34.71
N THR A 212 -18.04 52.58 33.75
CA THR A 212 -16.92 53.50 33.44
C THR A 212 -17.36 54.69 32.59
N LYS A 213 -18.34 54.52 31.70
CA LYS A 213 -18.93 55.62 30.91
C LYS A 213 -19.72 56.60 31.78
N THR A 214 -20.47 56.12 32.78
CA THR A 214 -21.13 56.99 33.78
C THR A 214 -20.11 57.74 34.62
N LYS A 215 -19.12 57.06 35.21
CA LYS A 215 -18.00 57.71 35.93
C LYS A 215 -17.25 58.73 35.08
N THR A 216 -17.03 58.45 33.79
CA THR A 216 -16.40 59.39 32.86
C THR A 216 -17.29 60.61 32.58
N LYS A 217 -18.61 60.43 32.53
CA LYS A 217 -19.56 61.55 32.41
C LYS A 217 -19.56 62.41 33.67
N GLU A 218 -19.66 61.79 34.84
CA GLU A 218 -19.59 62.46 36.15
C GLU A 218 -18.27 63.22 36.31
N GLN A 219 -17.13 62.61 35.94
CA GLN A 219 -15.82 63.26 35.97
C GLN A 219 -15.71 64.39 34.94
N LYS A 220 -16.35 64.29 33.77
CA LYS A 220 -16.44 65.40 32.81
C LYS A 220 -17.28 66.56 33.36
N GLU A 221 -18.40 66.28 34.01
CA GLU A 221 -19.24 67.30 34.68
C GLU A 221 -18.45 67.99 35.82
N GLN A 222 -17.75 67.22 36.67
CA GLN A 222 -16.85 67.77 37.70
C GLN A 222 -15.67 68.57 37.11
N ASN A 223 -15.11 68.15 35.97
CA ASN A 223 -14.03 68.90 35.30
C ASN A 223 -14.55 70.17 34.63
N VAL A 224 -15.80 70.22 34.16
CA VAL A 224 -16.43 71.47 33.69
C VAL A 224 -16.66 72.42 34.88
N GLU A 225 -17.08 71.90 36.02
CA GLU A 225 -17.25 72.69 37.26
C GLU A 225 -15.91 73.29 37.72
N LYS A 226 -14.88 72.44 37.88
CA LYS A 226 -13.52 72.88 38.20
C LYS A 226 -12.90 73.80 37.15
N LYS A 227 -13.28 73.66 35.88
CA LYS A 227 -12.84 74.59 34.83
C LYS A 227 -13.46 75.97 35.03
N ARG A 228 -14.75 76.08 35.39
CA ARG A 228 -15.36 77.37 35.76
C ARG A 228 -14.64 78.00 36.95
N GLU A 229 -14.35 77.22 37.99
CA GLU A 229 -13.55 77.69 39.13
C GLU A 229 -12.15 78.17 38.71
N LEU A 230 -11.49 77.44 37.79
CA LEU A 230 -10.20 77.83 37.22
C LEU A 230 -10.29 79.11 36.40
N ASP A 231 -11.30 79.25 35.54
CA ASP A 231 -11.53 80.44 34.72
C ASP A 231 -11.80 81.67 35.62
N THR A 232 -12.58 81.52 36.71
CA THR A 232 -12.78 82.58 37.73
C THR A 232 -11.49 82.93 38.49
N ASN A 233 -10.64 81.94 38.80
CA ASN A 233 -9.34 82.19 39.41
C ASN A 233 -8.33 82.80 38.42
N GLN A 234 -8.45 82.49 37.13
CA GLN A 234 -7.64 83.07 36.06
C GLN A 234 -8.01 84.54 35.83
N GLU A 235 -9.30 84.89 35.87
CA GLU A 235 -9.77 86.28 35.83
C GLU A 235 -9.18 87.10 37.00
N ARG A 236 -9.26 86.55 38.23
CA ARG A 236 -8.61 87.12 39.43
C ARG A 236 -7.09 87.23 39.29
N LEU A 237 -6.44 86.26 38.64
CA LEU A 237 -5.01 86.30 38.35
C LEU A 237 -4.70 87.44 37.38
N THR A 238 -5.44 87.58 36.27
CA THR A 238 -5.24 88.66 35.30
C THR A 238 -5.47 90.05 35.91
N ASP A 239 -6.42 90.20 36.83
CA ASP A 239 -6.60 91.43 37.63
C ASP A 239 -5.36 91.74 38.50
N SER A 240 -4.78 90.70 39.13
CA SER A 240 -3.57 90.84 39.93
C SER A 240 -2.32 91.11 39.08
N GLU A 241 -2.25 90.54 37.87
CA GLU A 241 -1.20 90.79 36.90
C GLU A 241 -1.30 92.20 36.32
N GLY A 242 -2.50 92.73 36.09
CA GLY A 242 -2.72 94.13 35.72
C GLY A 242 -2.20 95.10 36.79
N ARG A 243 -2.38 94.77 38.07
CA ARG A 243 -1.78 95.51 39.19
C ARG A 243 -0.24 95.38 39.19
N LEU A 244 0.31 94.18 38.99
CA LEU A 244 1.75 93.97 38.87
C LEU A 244 2.36 94.70 37.66
N ASP A 245 1.67 94.78 36.53
CA ASP A 245 2.17 95.50 35.35
C ASP A 245 2.17 97.02 35.56
N SER A 246 1.24 97.56 36.37
CA SER A 246 1.31 98.95 36.84
C SER A 246 2.55 99.21 37.71
N ILE A 247 2.95 98.24 38.55
CA ILE A 247 4.17 98.30 39.37
C ILE A 247 5.42 98.14 38.49
N ARG A 248 5.42 97.23 37.51
CA ARG A 248 6.53 97.11 36.52
C ARG A 248 6.69 98.40 35.71
N LYS A 249 5.61 99.11 35.39
CA LYS A 249 5.64 100.44 34.77
C LYS A 249 6.14 101.57 35.68
N SER A 250 6.23 101.38 36.99
CA SER A 250 6.97 102.30 37.88
C SER A 250 8.44 101.90 37.97
N ILE A 251 8.75 100.60 38.10
CA ILE A 251 10.12 100.05 38.11
C ILE A 251 10.88 100.48 36.85
N ARG A 252 10.29 100.36 35.66
CA ARG A 252 10.92 100.80 34.39
C ARG A 252 11.29 102.28 34.35
N ARG A 253 10.63 103.16 35.12
CA ARG A 253 11.01 104.58 35.23
C ARG A 253 12.28 104.76 36.08
N TYR A 254 12.43 103.94 37.12
CA TYR A 254 13.65 103.90 37.94
C TYR A 254 14.81 103.21 37.20
N GLU A 255 14.54 102.17 36.40
CA GLU A 255 15.55 101.53 35.53
C GLU A 255 16.06 102.47 34.42
N ALA A 256 15.19 103.30 33.83
CA ALA A 256 15.61 104.32 32.86
C ALA A 256 16.56 105.37 33.46
N ALA A 257 16.38 105.71 34.75
CA ALA A 257 17.31 106.58 35.47
C ALA A 257 18.66 105.88 35.76
N ARG A 258 18.65 104.57 36.01
CA ARG A 258 19.85 103.74 36.21
C ARG A 258 20.67 103.57 34.93
N SER A 259 20.01 103.27 33.80
CA SER A 259 20.70 103.03 32.52
C SER A 259 21.51 104.26 32.05
N LYS A 260 21.07 105.48 32.41
CA LYS A 260 21.82 106.72 32.15
C LYS A 260 23.15 106.80 32.92
N MET A 261 23.25 106.18 34.09
CA MET A 261 24.50 106.10 34.87
C MET A 261 25.44 105.02 34.32
N GLU A 262 24.89 103.92 33.79
CA GLU A 262 25.66 102.83 33.17
C GLU A 262 26.29 103.26 31.82
N THR A 263 25.70 104.22 31.10
CA THR A 263 26.32 104.80 29.88
C THR A 263 27.61 105.58 30.16
N ASP A 264 27.76 106.16 31.36
CA ASP A 264 28.98 106.88 31.73
C ASP A 264 30.13 105.90 32.10
N GLU A 265 29.81 104.66 32.51
CA GLU A 265 30.78 103.61 32.83
C GLU A 265 31.43 103.01 31.56
N GLY A 266 30.65 102.83 30.49
CA GLY A 266 31.11 102.26 29.21
C GLY A 266 32.16 103.10 28.47
N ALA A 267 32.21 104.42 28.74
CA ALA A 267 33.22 105.32 28.19
C ALA A 267 34.63 104.94 28.64
N PHE A 268 34.80 104.54 29.90
CA PHE A 268 36.11 104.15 30.46
C PHE A 268 36.55 102.74 30.03
N THR A 269 35.63 101.80 29.83
CA THR A 269 35.97 100.43 29.39
C THR A 269 36.56 100.40 27.97
N THR A 270 36.21 101.39 27.14
CA THR A 270 36.71 101.51 25.77
C THR A 270 38.21 101.86 25.72
N GLN A 271 38.74 102.51 26.76
CA GLN A 271 40.16 102.88 26.86
C GLN A 271 41.09 101.65 27.05
N LEU A 272 40.57 100.56 27.63
CA LEU A 272 41.34 99.33 27.91
C LEU A 272 41.54 98.42 26.68
N ARG A 273 40.62 98.49 25.70
CA ARG A 273 40.60 97.57 24.53
C ARG A 273 41.76 97.78 23.57
N ASN A 274 42.40 98.95 23.60
CA ASN A 274 43.46 99.34 22.66
C ASN A 274 44.82 98.66 22.92
N GLN A 275 45.05 98.06 24.09
CA GLN A 275 46.33 97.37 24.40
C GLN A 275 46.42 95.94 23.84
N LEU A 276 45.30 95.31 23.44
CA LEU A 276 45.29 93.90 23.00
C LEU A 276 45.73 93.67 21.53
N LYS A 277 45.90 94.73 20.73
CA LYS A 277 46.29 94.65 19.30
C LYS A 277 47.77 94.32 19.05
N SER A 278 48.57 94.06 20.08
CA SER A 278 50.04 93.97 19.96
C SER A 278 50.63 92.56 19.78
N ASN A 279 49.83 91.49 19.76
CA ASN A 279 50.34 90.12 19.94
C ASN A 279 50.19 89.16 18.73
N GLU A 280 49.93 89.69 17.53
CA GLU A 280 49.52 88.87 16.36
C GLU A 280 50.62 88.63 15.30
N GLN A 281 51.89 89.05 15.54
CA GLN A 281 52.90 89.17 14.47
C GLN A 281 54.04 88.13 14.44
N LEU A 282 54.16 87.17 15.37
CA LEU A 282 55.46 86.47 15.59
C LEU A 282 55.63 84.98 15.26
N ARG A 283 54.62 84.21 14.80
CA ARG A 283 54.78 82.74 14.60
C ARG A 283 54.31 82.18 13.24
N LYS A 284 54.74 82.80 12.14
CA LYS A 284 54.40 82.41 10.75
C LYS A 284 55.64 81.99 9.91
N ARG A 285 56.64 81.30 10.51
CA ARG A 285 57.98 81.09 9.92
C ARG A 285 58.69 79.74 10.24
N GLY A 286 57.95 78.64 10.45
CA GLY A 286 58.50 77.39 11.01
C GLY A 286 58.43 76.12 10.15
N MET A 287 58.13 76.23 8.86
CA MET A 287 57.99 75.08 7.93
C MET A 287 59.16 75.06 6.92
N ASP A 288 59.34 73.94 6.21
CA ASP A 288 60.03 73.83 4.89
C ASP A 288 61.57 73.59 4.77
N ILE A 289 62.27 72.88 5.68
CA ILE A 289 63.73 72.59 5.50
C ILE A 289 64.21 71.11 5.60
N ILE A 290 63.48 70.15 6.19
CA ILE A 290 64.12 68.88 6.67
C ILE A 290 63.97 67.63 5.75
N ASN A 291 63.27 67.69 4.61
CA ASN A 291 62.84 66.46 3.90
C ASN A 291 63.83 65.73 2.97
N GLU A 292 64.98 66.30 2.56
CA GLU A 292 65.55 65.96 1.23
C GLU A 292 66.79 65.02 1.17
N THR A 293 67.42 64.59 2.28
CA THR A 293 68.84 64.12 2.22
C THR A 293 69.12 62.60 2.40
N THR A 294 68.11 61.71 2.35
CA THR A 294 68.29 60.27 2.71
C THR A 294 67.53 59.27 1.80
N ARG A 295 67.44 59.48 0.49
CA ARG A 295 68.51 59.31 -0.53
C ARG A 295 68.94 57.84 -0.82
N GLU A 296 68.45 57.32 -1.94
CA GLU A 296 69.22 56.65 -3.03
C GLU A 296 70.32 55.60 -2.70
N ARG A 297 70.30 54.86 -1.58
CA ARG A 297 71.39 53.90 -1.25
C ARG A 297 71.14 52.43 -1.63
N GLN A 298 69.94 52.02 -2.02
CA GLN A 298 69.56 50.59 -2.14
C GLN A 298 69.37 50.03 -3.57
N GLU A 299 69.65 50.78 -4.64
CA GLU A 299 69.37 50.36 -6.03
C GLU A 299 70.47 49.50 -6.71
N PHE A 300 71.58 49.16 -6.04
CA PHE A 300 72.78 48.63 -6.73
C PHE A 300 72.89 47.08 -6.82
N GLU A 301 71.97 46.31 -6.21
CA GLU A 301 72.21 44.91 -5.85
C GLU A 301 71.04 43.96 -6.25
N VAL A 302 70.97 43.33 -7.44
CA VAL A 302 72.01 43.03 -8.42
C VAL A 302 71.45 42.71 -9.83
N LYS A 303 72.02 43.33 -10.87
CA LYS A 303 71.89 42.90 -12.28
C LYS A 303 72.76 41.67 -12.63
N GLN A 304 72.92 40.70 -11.72
CA GLN A 304 74.00 39.69 -11.80
C GLN A 304 73.58 38.30 -12.34
N LYS A 305 72.29 37.94 -12.37
CA LYS A 305 71.85 36.55 -12.64
C LYS A 305 71.34 36.22 -14.05
N GLU A 306 71.25 37.17 -14.98
CA GLU A 306 70.66 36.93 -16.32
C GLU A 306 71.54 36.17 -17.34
N LEU A 307 72.87 36.07 -17.14
CA LEU A 307 73.80 35.68 -18.22
C LEU A 307 74.14 34.17 -18.32
N GLY A 308 73.67 33.31 -17.41
CA GLY A 308 74.07 31.90 -17.36
C GLY A 308 73.42 30.94 -18.39
N GLY A 309 72.44 31.39 -19.17
CA GLY A 309 71.46 30.50 -19.80
C GLY A 309 71.73 30.00 -21.24
N LYS A 310 72.77 30.45 -21.95
CA LYS A 310 72.83 30.31 -23.43
C LYS A 310 73.96 29.47 -24.04
N ILE A 311 74.87 28.87 -23.26
CA ILE A 311 76.07 28.21 -23.81
C ILE A 311 75.96 26.67 -23.89
N LYS A 312 75.15 26.02 -23.03
CA LYS A 312 75.17 24.55 -22.87
C LYS A 312 74.41 23.72 -23.93
N SER A 313 73.78 24.33 -24.93
CA SER A 313 72.86 23.62 -25.84
C SER A 313 73.49 22.99 -27.07
N TYR A 314 74.76 23.29 -27.40
CA TYR A 314 75.34 22.92 -28.72
C TYR A 314 76.44 21.85 -28.70
N GLU A 315 76.87 21.36 -27.54
CA GLU A 315 77.95 20.34 -27.45
C GLU A 315 77.42 18.89 -27.51
N THR A 316 76.13 18.65 -27.24
CA THR A 316 75.56 17.30 -27.04
C THR A 316 75.21 16.50 -28.29
N ASP A 317 75.24 17.10 -29.49
CA ASP A 317 74.74 16.44 -30.71
C ASP A 317 75.84 15.85 -31.62
N ILE A 318 77.11 16.16 -31.39
CA ILE A 318 78.23 15.66 -32.22
C ILE A 318 78.65 14.22 -31.82
N LEU A 319 78.40 13.79 -30.57
CA LEU A 319 78.82 12.49 -30.05
C LEU A 319 77.93 11.28 -30.42
N LYS A 320 76.77 11.51 -31.03
CA LYS A 320 75.75 10.44 -31.23
C LYS A 320 75.97 9.54 -32.44
N GLU A 321 76.77 9.99 -33.43
CA GLU A 321 76.81 9.34 -34.75
C GLU A 321 78.05 8.47 -35.00
N THR A 322 79.06 8.53 -34.14
CA THR A 322 80.24 7.63 -34.18
C THR A 322 79.97 6.26 -33.51
N ASP A 323 79.03 6.18 -32.57
CA ASP A 323 78.69 4.98 -31.79
C ASP A 323 77.80 3.97 -32.57
N LYS A 324 77.18 4.38 -33.69
CA LYS A 324 76.36 3.49 -34.52
C LYS A 324 77.18 2.49 -35.35
N THR A 325 78.31 2.92 -35.91
CA THR A 325 79.07 2.12 -36.88
C THR A 325 79.75 0.90 -36.25
N SER A 326 80.22 1.02 -35.00
CA SER A 326 80.88 -0.08 -34.28
C SER A 326 79.94 -1.22 -33.85
N ARG A 327 78.61 -0.99 -33.83
CA ARG A 327 77.61 -1.95 -33.31
C ARG A 327 77.12 -2.96 -34.36
N LEU A 328 77.34 -2.69 -35.65
CA LEU A 328 76.86 -3.55 -36.73
C LEU A 328 77.78 -4.76 -36.97
N ASP A 329 79.09 -4.61 -36.80
CA ASP A 329 80.05 -5.68 -37.13
C ASP A 329 80.09 -6.79 -36.07
N GLN A 330 79.94 -6.45 -34.78
CA GLN A 330 79.78 -7.43 -33.70
C GLN A 330 78.51 -8.28 -33.87
N ARG A 331 77.45 -7.71 -34.46
CA ARG A 331 76.17 -8.39 -34.65
C ARG A 331 76.23 -9.54 -35.65
N ARG A 332 77.12 -9.46 -36.65
CA ARG A 332 77.32 -10.50 -37.67
C ARG A 332 77.89 -11.80 -37.10
N ILE A 333 78.70 -11.72 -36.05
CA ILE A 333 79.36 -12.87 -35.44
C ILE A 333 78.38 -13.62 -34.51
N ALA A 334 77.59 -12.90 -33.72
CA ALA A 334 76.57 -13.48 -32.84
C ALA A 334 75.53 -14.31 -33.61
N LEU A 335 75.02 -13.78 -34.72
CA LEU A 335 74.02 -14.44 -35.60
C LEU A 335 74.44 -15.82 -36.10
N ASN A 336 75.75 -16.12 -36.16
CA ASN A 336 76.27 -17.39 -36.67
C ASN A 336 76.48 -18.46 -35.58
N HIS A 337 76.35 -18.09 -34.29
CA HIS A 337 76.20 -19.04 -33.18
C HIS A 337 74.71 -19.30 -32.89
N GLU A 338 73.87 -18.26 -32.93
CA GLU A 338 72.40 -18.40 -32.80
C GLU A 338 71.80 -19.42 -33.79
N LEU A 339 72.38 -19.56 -34.99
CA LEU A 339 71.91 -20.50 -36.00
C LEU A 339 72.09 -21.98 -35.57
N LYS A 340 73.20 -22.31 -34.89
CA LYS A 340 73.45 -23.67 -34.40
C LYS A 340 72.68 -24.01 -33.13
N ASP A 341 72.48 -23.04 -32.24
CA ASP A 341 71.61 -23.24 -31.07
C ASP A 341 70.16 -23.46 -31.50
N LYS A 342 69.71 -22.82 -32.60
CA LYS A 342 68.37 -23.03 -33.17
C LYS A 342 68.15 -24.43 -33.75
N GLU A 343 69.15 -25.05 -34.37
CA GLU A 343 69.03 -26.42 -34.88
C GLU A 343 68.75 -27.42 -33.74
N ARG A 344 69.37 -27.23 -32.57
CA ARG A 344 69.13 -28.07 -31.38
C ARG A 344 67.77 -27.80 -30.73
N ILE A 345 67.34 -26.54 -30.69
CA ILE A 345 65.99 -26.16 -30.22
C ILE A 345 64.92 -26.81 -31.11
N GLN A 346 65.17 -26.96 -32.41
CA GLN A 346 64.22 -27.54 -33.36
C GLN A 346 63.91 -29.04 -33.10
N GLU A 347 64.85 -29.80 -32.53
CA GLU A 347 64.60 -31.19 -32.09
C GLU A 347 63.82 -31.26 -30.77
N GLU A 348 64.10 -30.36 -29.81
CA GLU A 348 63.34 -30.24 -28.56
C GLU A 348 61.90 -29.76 -28.82
N ASP A 349 61.73 -28.77 -29.72
CA ASP A 349 60.42 -28.29 -30.20
C ASP A 349 59.61 -29.39 -30.88
N ALA A 350 60.23 -30.32 -31.62
CA ALA A 350 59.51 -31.40 -32.30
C ALA A 350 58.83 -32.38 -31.33
N LEU A 351 59.49 -32.72 -30.22
CA LEU A 351 58.91 -33.55 -29.16
C LEU A 351 57.82 -32.78 -28.39
N TYR A 352 58.05 -31.49 -28.11
CA TYR A 352 57.06 -30.63 -27.46
C TYR A 352 55.81 -30.41 -28.32
N VAL A 353 55.94 -30.31 -29.66
CA VAL A 353 54.82 -30.25 -30.61
C VAL A 353 54.00 -31.54 -30.59
N GLN A 354 54.62 -32.71 -30.40
CA GLN A 354 53.90 -33.97 -30.29
C GLN A 354 53.08 -34.05 -28.98
N GLU A 355 53.64 -33.61 -27.85
CA GLU A 355 52.92 -33.53 -26.58
C GLU A 355 51.77 -32.48 -26.65
N LEU A 356 52.00 -31.35 -27.33
CA LEU A 356 50.97 -30.35 -27.63
C LEU A 356 49.85 -30.90 -28.50
N ASP A 357 50.12 -31.76 -29.49
CA ASP A 357 49.06 -32.35 -30.32
C ASP A 357 48.21 -33.34 -29.51
N GLU A 358 48.81 -34.17 -28.65
CA GLU A 358 48.04 -35.06 -27.75
C GLU A 358 47.17 -34.27 -26.76
N GLN A 359 47.70 -33.18 -26.19
CA GLN A 359 46.92 -32.23 -25.39
C GLN A 359 45.81 -31.58 -26.21
N LEU A 360 46.08 -31.17 -27.45
CA LEU A 360 45.12 -30.54 -28.36
C LEU A 360 44.00 -31.51 -28.77
N GLN A 361 44.29 -32.79 -29.04
CA GLN A 361 43.27 -33.82 -29.30
C GLN A 361 42.39 -34.08 -28.07
N THR A 362 42.97 -33.99 -26.86
CA THR A 362 42.24 -34.11 -25.59
C THR A 362 41.32 -32.90 -25.37
N VAL A 363 41.85 -31.68 -25.58
CA VAL A 363 41.06 -30.44 -25.55
C VAL A 363 39.97 -30.43 -26.61
N LYS A 364 40.23 -30.97 -27.81
CA LYS A 364 39.25 -31.07 -28.90
C LYS A 364 38.08 -32.00 -28.54
N ARG A 365 38.34 -33.16 -27.92
CA ARG A 365 37.26 -34.03 -27.39
C ARG A 365 36.46 -33.34 -26.29
N ASN A 366 37.14 -32.71 -25.33
CA ASN A 366 36.49 -31.94 -24.27
C ASN A 366 35.67 -30.76 -24.83
N LEU A 367 36.09 -30.17 -25.95
CA LEU A 367 35.37 -29.09 -26.63
C LEU A 367 34.13 -29.62 -27.37
N THR A 368 34.21 -30.79 -28.03
CA THR A 368 33.04 -31.43 -28.66
C THR A 368 32.01 -31.86 -27.62
N GLU A 369 32.42 -32.48 -26.51
CA GLU A 369 31.51 -32.85 -25.41
C GLU A 369 30.86 -31.61 -24.77
N LYS A 370 31.61 -30.52 -24.62
CA LYS A 370 31.06 -29.23 -24.17
C LYS A 370 30.12 -28.60 -25.21
N ALA A 371 30.39 -28.71 -26.50
CA ALA A 371 29.51 -28.21 -27.56
C ALA A 371 28.18 -28.99 -27.58
N GLU A 372 28.21 -30.31 -27.40
CA GLU A 372 27.00 -31.13 -27.23
C GLU A 372 26.24 -30.79 -25.93
N GLY A 373 26.97 -30.56 -24.83
CA GLY A 373 26.41 -30.10 -23.57
C GLY A 373 25.73 -28.73 -23.67
N VAL A 374 26.36 -27.78 -24.37
CA VAL A 374 25.78 -26.47 -24.68
C VAL A 374 24.56 -26.61 -25.60
N GLY A 375 24.60 -27.50 -26.59
CA GLY A 375 23.44 -27.81 -27.43
C GLY A 375 22.24 -28.30 -26.63
N ARG A 376 22.45 -29.23 -25.68
CA ARG A 376 21.41 -29.71 -24.76
C ARG A 376 20.86 -28.61 -23.85
N MET A 377 21.73 -27.81 -23.23
CA MET A 377 21.28 -26.67 -22.40
C MET A 377 20.59 -25.58 -23.23
N GLN A 378 20.93 -25.42 -24.50
CA GLN A 378 20.26 -24.47 -25.40
C GLN A 378 18.87 -24.95 -25.79
N THR A 379 18.67 -26.26 -26.03
CA THR A 379 17.31 -26.81 -26.23
C THR A 379 16.48 -26.72 -24.95
N GLU A 380 17.06 -27.04 -23.78
CA GLU A 380 16.40 -26.92 -22.48
C GLU A 380 16.01 -25.47 -22.17
N ASN A 381 16.90 -24.50 -22.42
CA ASN A 381 16.57 -23.07 -22.28
C ASN A 381 15.41 -22.64 -23.21
N ILE A 382 15.36 -23.12 -24.45
CA ILE A 382 14.25 -22.81 -25.38
C ILE A 382 12.93 -23.44 -24.92
N GLU A 383 12.97 -24.61 -24.27
CA GLU A 383 11.78 -25.23 -23.67
C GLU A 383 11.33 -24.49 -22.41
N MET A 384 12.26 -24.15 -21.51
CA MET A 384 11.99 -23.31 -20.33
C MET A 384 11.47 -21.92 -20.71
N GLU A 385 12.01 -21.27 -21.75
CA GLU A 385 11.51 -19.99 -22.26
C GLU A 385 10.04 -20.12 -22.69
N LYS A 386 9.67 -21.15 -23.47
CA LYS A 386 8.27 -21.41 -23.86
C LYS A 386 7.36 -21.69 -22.67
N GLU A 387 7.84 -22.42 -21.66
CA GLU A 387 7.06 -22.64 -20.43
C GLU A 387 6.86 -21.33 -19.65
N THR A 388 7.88 -20.45 -19.59
CA THR A 388 7.72 -19.12 -18.97
C THR A 388 6.79 -18.20 -19.76
N GLU A 389 6.79 -18.27 -21.10
CA GLU A 389 5.84 -17.55 -21.94
C GLU A 389 4.41 -18.04 -21.71
N ALA A 390 4.18 -19.36 -21.74
CA ALA A 390 2.87 -19.95 -21.48
C ALA A 390 2.36 -19.63 -20.06
N LEU A 391 3.24 -19.62 -19.05
CA LEU A 391 2.92 -19.21 -17.69
C LEU A 391 2.59 -17.71 -17.61
N ALA A 392 3.32 -16.85 -18.33
CA ALA A 392 3.06 -15.42 -18.41
C ALA A 392 1.72 -15.10 -19.11
N GLU A 393 1.37 -15.83 -20.17
CA GLU A 393 0.07 -15.72 -20.84
C GLU A 393 -1.08 -16.18 -19.94
N SER A 394 -0.90 -17.30 -19.24
CA SER A 394 -1.85 -17.80 -18.23
C SER A 394 -2.07 -16.78 -17.11
N HIS A 395 -0.99 -16.23 -16.55
CA HIS A 395 -1.07 -15.19 -15.52
C HIS A 395 -1.76 -13.91 -16.04
N LYS A 396 -1.49 -13.51 -17.28
CA LYS A 396 -2.16 -12.37 -17.94
C LYS A 396 -3.66 -12.61 -18.12
N ALA A 397 -4.08 -13.84 -18.45
CA ALA A 397 -5.50 -14.21 -18.51
C ALA A 397 -6.18 -14.15 -17.13
N VAL A 398 -5.52 -14.66 -16.08
CA VAL A 398 -6.01 -14.57 -14.69
C VAL A 398 -6.13 -13.11 -14.24
N LEU A 399 -5.13 -12.26 -14.51
CA LEU A 399 -5.20 -10.82 -14.22
C LEU A 399 -6.34 -10.13 -14.96
N ALA A 400 -6.61 -10.49 -16.22
CA ALA A 400 -7.74 -9.94 -16.97
C ALA A 400 -9.09 -10.33 -16.33
N GLN A 401 -9.24 -11.57 -15.86
CA GLN A 401 -10.43 -12.03 -15.16
C GLN A 401 -10.62 -11.34 -13.80
N LEU A 402 -9.56 -11.19 -13.01
CA LEU A 402 -9.59 -10.47 -11.72
C LEU A 402 -9.91 -8.99 -11.91
N ASN A 403 -9.33 -8.32 -12.92
CA ASN A 403 -9.66 -6.93 -13.24
C ASN A 403 -11.12 -6.77 -13.66
N LYS A 404 -11.68 -7.72 -14.41
CA LYS A 404 -13.11 -7.73 -14.75
C LYS A 404 -14.00 -7.81 -13.50
N GLN A 405 -13.67 -8.71 -12.56
CA GLN A 405 -14.39 -8.83 -11.28
C GLN A 405 -14.27 -7.57 -10.43
N ILE A 406 -13.09 -6.93 -10.39
CA ILE A 406 -12.90 -5.64 -9.70
C ILE A 406 -13.81 -4.55 -10.30
N GLU A 407 -13.97 -4.50 -11.62
CA GLU A 407 -14.85 -3.52 -12.26
C GLU A 407 -16.34 -3.83 -12.01
N GLU A 408 -16.74 -5.09 -12.07
CA GLU A 408 -18.10 -5.53 -11.71
C GLU A 408 -18.45 -5.13 -10.26
N TYR A 409 -17.51 -5.27 -9.31
CA TYR A 409 -17.69 -4.81 -7.93
C TYR A 409 -17.70 -3.28 -7.80
N ARG A 410 -16.95 -2.53 -8.62
CA ARG A 410 -17.01 -1.06 -8.66
C ARG A 410 -18.36 -0.57 -9.18
N GLU A 411 -18.91 -1.20 -10.22
CA GLU A 411 -20.25 -0.90 -10.73
C GLU A 411 -21.34 -1.23 -9.71
N GLN A 412 -21.22 -2.35 -8.98
CA GLN A 412 -22.14 -2.70 -7.90
C GLN A 412 -22.08 -1.67 -6.76
N LEU A 413 -20.87 -1.30 -6.30
CA LEU A 413 -20.70 -0.25 -5.29
C LEU A 413 -21.24 1.11 -5.78
N GLY A 414 -21.13 1.41 -7.08
CA GLY A 414 -21.72 2.58 -7.71
C GLY A 414 -23.26 2.59 -7.62
N ARG A 415 -23.89 1.44 -7.88
CA ARG A 415 -25.35 1.26 -7.72
C ARG A 415 -25.79 1.40 -6.27
N GLU A 416 -25.14 0.70 -5.33
CA GLU A 416 -25.45 0.80 -3.89
C GLU A 416 -25.29 2.23 -3.34
N ARG A 417 -24.29 2.98 -3.83
CA ARG A 417 -24.14 4.41 -3.50
C ARG A 417 -25.30 5.25 -4.02
N LYS A 418 -25.77 5.00 -5.24
CA LYS A 418 -26.92 5.71 -5.84
C LYS A 418 -28.21 5.40 -5.08
N GLU A 419 -28.47 4.12 -4.78
CA GLU A 419 -29.60 3.68 -3.96
C GLU A 419 -29.56 4.30 -2.55
N ARG A 420 -28.39 4.38 -1.91
CA ARG A 420 -28.23 5.07 -0.62
C ARG A 420 -28.57 6.56 -0.71
N ILE A 421 -28.23 7.24 -1.80
CA ILE A 421 -28.58 8.66 -2.02
C ILE A 421 -30.10 8.79 -2.18
N GLU A 422 -30.73 7.98 -3.04
CA GLU A 422 -32.18 7.99 -3.26
C GLU A 422 -32.96 7.71 -1.96
N LEU A 423 -32.50 6.75 -1.14
CA LEU A 423 -33.07 6.47 0.19
C LEU A 423 -32.86 7.61 1.19
N GLN A 424 -31.72 8.31 1.14
CA GLN A 424 -31.45 9.46 2.01
C GLN A 424 -32.29 10.68 1.61
N GLU A 425 -32.47 10.93 0.31
CA GLU A 425 -33.41 11.95 -0.21
C GLU A 425 -34.85 11.66 0.22
N SER A 426 -35.31 10.41 0.07
CA SER A 426 -36.64 9.97 0.54
C SER A 426 -36.81 10.13 2.05
N LYS A 427 -35.79 9.79 2.85
CA LYS A 427 -35.78 10.02 4.29
C LYS A 427 -35.85 11.50 4.66
N ASP A 428 -35.14 12.37 3.93
CA ASP A 428 -35.15 13.82 4.18
C ASP A 428 -36.47 14.47 3.75
N GLU A 429 -37.13 13.95 2.71
CA GLU A 429 -38.50 14.32 2.33
C GLU A 429 -39.52 13.91 3.38
N VAL A 430 -39.46 12.66 3.88
CA VAL A 430 -40.30 12.20 5.00
C VAL A 430 -40.03 13.01 6.27
N GLY A 431 -38.78 13.40 6.53
CA GLY A 431 -38.39 14.27 7.63
C GLY A 431 -39.05 15.65 7.54
N LYS A 432 -39.00 16.30 6.37
CA LYS A 432 -39.72 17.57 6.11
C LYS A 432 -41.22 17.43 6.32
N ASN A 433 -41.84 16.41 5.73
CA ASN A 433 -43.27 16.16 5.88
C ASN A 433 -43.67 15.97 7.36
N LEU A 434 -42.84 15.27 8.14
CA LEU A 434 -43.06 15.10 9.59
C LEU A 434 -42.97 16.44 10.34
N ASP A 435 -41.99 17.28 10.02
CA ASP A 435 -41.79 18.58 10.67
C ASP A 435 -42.85 19.62 10.26
N ASP A 436 -43.32 19.59 9.01
CA ASP A 436 -44.48 20.38 8.55
C ASP A 436 -45.77 19.96 9.28
N ILE A 437 -45.98 18.66 9.50
CA ILE A 437 -47.10 18.14 10.31
C ILE A 437 -46.98 18.61 11.77
N LYS A 438 -45.78 18.53 12.38
CA LYS A 438 -45.55 19.06 13.74
C LYS A 438 -45.81 20.56 13.82
N MET A 439 -45.34 21.34 12.85
CA MET A 439 -45.56 22.79 12.78
C MET A 439 -47.06 23.11 12.65
N SER A 440 -47.76 22.43 11.75
CA SER A 440 -49.22 22.55 11.60
C SER A 440 -49.97 22.19 12.89
N GLN A 441 -49.59 21.09 13.54
CA GLN A 441 -50.15 20.70 14.83
C GLN A 441 -49.86 21.72 15.94
N GLN A 442 -48.64 22.28 15.99
CA GLN A 442 -48.26 23.30 16.97
C GLN A 442 -49.01 24.63 16.73
N GLN A 443 -49.20 25.03 15.47
CA GLN A 443 -50.03 26.18 15.10
C GLN A 443 -51.49 25.96 15.50
N PHE A 444 -52.05 24.78 15.22
CA PHE A 444 -53.40 24.40 15.61
C PHE A 444 -53.59 24.43 17.14
N MET A 445 -52.66 23.83 17.89
CA MET A 445 -52.68 23.85 19.36
C MET A 445 -52.53 25.26 19.93
N SER A 446 -51.73 26.12 19.29
CA SER A 446 -51.60 27.54 19.67
C SER A 446 -52.91 28.30 19.43
N ALA A 447 -53.53 28.14 18.26
CA ALA A 447 -54.80 28.76 17.92
C ALA A 447 -55.98 28.27 18.80
N ILE A 448 -55.99 26.99 19.19
CA ILE A 448 -56.95 26.48 20.18
C ILE A 448 -56.67 27.05 21.57
N THR A 449 -55.40 27.15 21.98
CA THR A 449 -55.03 27.74 23.28
C THR A 449 -55.43 29.22 23.35
N GLU A 450 -55.23 29.98 22.27
CA GLU A 450 -55.67 31.36 22.13
C GLU A 450 -57.20 31.48 22.21
N LYS A 451 -57.95 30.67 21.45
CA LYS A 451 -59.42 30.62 21.54
C LYS A 451 -59.92 30.27 22.95
N ILE A 452 -59.25 29.36 23.66
CA ILE A 452 -59.57 29.02 25.06
C ILE A 452 -59.27 30.20 25.99
N GLN A 453 -58.16 30.91 25.80
CA GLN A 453 -57.85 32.11 26.58
C GLN A 453 -58.86 33.23 26.33
N ASP A 454 -59.23 33.50 25.08
CA ASP A 454 -60.24 34.49 24.73
C ASP A 454 -61.62 34.11 25.27
N GLY A 455 -61.99 32.83 25.21
CA GLY A 455 -63.19 32.31 25.87
C GLY A 455 -63.18 32.57 27.38
N LYS A 456 -62.05 32.32 28.06
CA LYS A 456 -61.87 32.63 29.49
C LYS A 456 -61.93 34.13 29.78
N ARG A 457 -61.30 34.99 28.95
CA ARG A 457 -61.36 36.46 29.09
C ARG A 457 -62.80 36.96 28.95
N LYS A 458 -63.53 36.49 27.92
CA LYS A 458 -64.94 36.82 27.71
C LYS A 458 -65.83 36.34 28.86
N HIS A 459 -65.61 35.13 29.37
CA HIS A 459 -66.32 34.63 30.55
C HIS A 459 -66.09 35.53 31.78
N VAL A 460 -64.84 35.95 32.05
CA VAL A 460 -64.54 36.86 33.16
C VAL A 460 -65.17 38.24 32.94
N GLN A 461 -65.16 38.77 31.71
CA GLN A 461 -65.82 40.03 31.38
C GLN A 461 -67.33 39.96 31.64
N LEU A 462 -68.03 38.97 31.08
CA LEU A 462 -69.46 38.75 31.27
C LEU A 462 -69.81 38.48 32.74
N SER A 463 -68.95 37.79 33.49
CA SER A 463 -69.14 37.57 34.93
C SER A 463 -69.00 38.87 35.74
N ASN A 464 -68.07 39.75 35.38
CA ASN A 464 -67.90 41.05 36.04
C ASN A 464 -69.04 42.01 35.67
N GLU A 465 -69.47 42.01 34.41
CA GLU A 465 -70.63 42.76 33.91
C GLU A 465 -71.92 42.32 34.62
N GLY A 466 -72.15 41.01 34.75
CA GLY A 466 -73.26 40.46 35.52
C GLY A 466 -73.25 40.87 36.99
N VAL A 467 -72.07 40.95 37.63
CA VAL A 467 -71.94 41.47 39.01
C VAL A 467 -72.18 42.98 39.08
N SER A 468 -71.78 43.77 38.08
CA SER A 468 -72.06 45.22 38.02
C SER A 468 -73.56 45.46 37.86
N LEU A 469 -74.20 44.80 36.89
CA LEU A 469 -75.64 44.88 36.65
C LEU A 469 -76.44 44.42 37.87
N GLN A 470 -76.02 43.36 38.57
CA GLN A 470 -76.67 42.92 39.82
C GLN A 470 -76.47 43.90 40.99
N LYS A 471 -75.44 44.75 40.95
CA LYS A 471 -75.27 45.86 41.89
C LYS A 471 -76.15 47.04 41.51
N GLU A 472 -76.13 47.44 40.23
CA GLU A 472 -76.96 48.52 39.67
C GLU A 472 -78.45 48.25 39.93
N ILE A 473 -78.95 47.04 39.67
CA ILE A 473 -80.34 46.64 39.99
C ILE A 473 -80.67 46.84 41.47
N LYS A 474 -79.74 46.55 42.40
CA LYS A 474 -79.98 46.73 43.84
C LYS A 474 -79.92 48.19 44.27
N ASP A 475 -79.07 48.98 43.64
CA ASP A 475 -78.97 50.42 43.89
C ASP A 475 -80.26 51.11 43.35
N ASP A 476 -80.76 50.69 42.17
CA ASP A 476 -82.03 51.12 41.58
C ASP A 476 -83.25 50.69 42.41
N GLU A 477 -83.29 49.43 42.89
CA GLU A 477 -84.33 48.93 43.81
C GLU A 477 -84.40 49.80 45.09
N ALA A 478 -83.25 50.14 45.66
CA ALA A 478 -83.18 51.00 46.84
C ALA A 478 -83.63 52.44 46.52
N GLU A 479 -83.28 53.00 45.35
CA GLU A 479 -83.71 54.33 44.94
C GLU A 479 -85.24 54.39 44.74
N ILE A 480 -85.82 53.36 44.10
CA ILE A 480 -87.28 53.19 43.94
C ILE A 480 -87.99 53.14 45.29
N ASP A 481 -87.47 52.40 46.27
CA ASP A 481 -88.05 52.34 47.62
C ASP A 481 -88.02 53.72 48.31
N THR A 482 -86.92 54.49 48.19
CA THR A 482 -86.89 55.87 48.70
C THR A 482 -87.88 56.79 47.98
N MET A 483 -87.92 56.80 46.64
CA MET A 483 -88.86 57.64 45.88
C MET A 483 -90.33 57.27 46.16
N SER A 484 -90.62 55.98 46.37
CA SER A 484 -91.93 55.48 46.78
C SER A 484 -92.33 56.06 48.15
N SER A 485 -91.42 56.00 49.13
CA SER A 485 -91.62 56.60 50.45
C SER A 485 -91.83 58.12 50.38
N GLU A 486 -91.01 58.84 49.62
CA GLU A 486 -91.15 60.28 49.44
C GLU A 486 -92.49 60.65 48.79
N LEU A 487 -92.91 59.92 47.74
CA LEU A 487 -94.17 60.15 47.04
C LEU A 487 -95.39 59.94 47.96
N VAL A 488 -95.36 58.93 48.83
CA VAL A 488 -96.40 58.73 49.87
C VAL A 488 -96.44 59.91 50.84
N THR A 489 -95.30 60.43 51.31
CA THR A 489 -95.29 61.61 52.20
C THR A 489 -95.75 62.88 51.48
N ALA A 490 -95.40 63.05 50.20
CA ALA A 490 -95.84 64.18 49.39
C ALA A 490 -97.37 64.17 49.17
N GLN A 491 -97.96 63.00 48.88
CA GLN A 491 -99.41 62.83 48.77
C GLN A 491 -100.13 63.25 50.08
N GLN A 492 -99.65 62.77 51.23
CA GLN A 492 -100.22 63.14 52.54
C GLN A 492 -100.17 64.66 52.80
N ASN A 493 -99.07 65.33 52.42
CA ASN A 493 -98.92 66.78 52.55
C ASN A 493 -99.89 67.55 51.63
N TYR A 494 -100.12 67.07 50.40
CA TYR A 494 -101.08 67.69 49.48
C TYR A 494 -102.54 67.54 49.96
N GLU A 495 -102.91 66.39 50.53
CA GLU A 495 -104.22 66.14 51.13
C GLU A 495 -104.52 67.13 52.28
N GLN A 496 -103.52 67.39 53.15
CA GLN A 496 -103.60 68.37 54.23
C GLN A 496 -103.67 69.82 53.73
N MET A 497 -102.96 70.15 52.65
CA MET A 497 -103.02 71.49 52.05
C MET A 497 -104.40 71.75 51.41
N PHE A 498 -104.96 70.76 50.71
CA PHE A 498 -106.25 70.89 50.03
C PHE A 498 -107.39 71.16 51.02
N THR A 499 -107.48 70.34 52.08
CA THR A 499 -108.45 70.52 53.17
C THR A 499 -108.33 71.90 53.85
N THR A 500 -107.10 72.35 54.14
CA THR A 500 -106.84 73.67 54.75
C THR A 500 -107.26 74.85 53.87
N MET A 501 -107.22 74.71 52.54
CA MET A 501 -107.62 75.79 51.63
C MET A 501 -109.14 75.84 51.45
N GLN A 502 -109.83 74.70 51.42
CA GLN A 502 -111.28 74.64 51.34
C GLN A 502 -111.94 75.40 52.51
N ASP A 503 -111.46 75.17 53.74
CA ASP A 503 -111.90 75.84 54.98
C ASP A 503 -111.77 77.38 54.98
N LYS A 504 -110.93 77.95 54.09
CA LYS A 504 -110.74 79.40 53.94
C LYS A 504 -111.73 80.00 52.94
N VAL A 505 -112.00 79.29 51.86
CA VAL A 505 -112.95 79.73 50.81
C VAL A 505 -114.35 79.90 51.39
N ASP A 506 -114.78 78.98 52.24
CA ASP A 506 -116.14 79.00 52.83
C ASP A 506 -116.34 80.09 53.89
N ARG A 507 -115.26 80.68 54.44
CA ARG A 507 -115.33 81.86 55.33
C ARG A 507 -115.51 83.15 54.54
N ILE A 508 -114.69 83.36 53.51
CA ILE A 508 -114.68 84.59 52.71
C ILE A 508 -116.03 84.81 52.03
N LYS A 509 -116.71 83.74 51.59
CA LYS A 509 -118.07 83.84 51.02
C LYS A 509 -119.08 84.51 51.97
N LYS A 510 -119.02 84.25 53.28
CA LYS A 510 -119.97 84.83 54.26
C LYS A 510 -119.70 86.30 54.56
N GLU A 511 -118.47 86.77 54.41
CA GLU A 511 -118.11 88.16 54.71
C GLU A 511 -118.61 89.11 53.59
N ILE A 512 -118.58 88.66 52.33
CA ILE A 512 -118.97 89.47 51.17
C ILE A 512 -120.46 89.85 51.21
N GLU A 513 -121.36 88.91 51.54
CA GLU A 513 -122.82 89.15 51.61
C GLU A 513 -123.21 90.26 52.62
N THR A 514 -122.36 90.54 53.61
CA THR A 514 -122.63 91.59 54.62
C THR A 514 -122.23 93.00 54.17
N MET A 515 -121.23 93.14 53.29
CA MET A 515 -120.70 94.45 52.89
C MET A 515 -121.52 95.14 51.79
N GLU A 516 -122.27 94.38 50.98
CA GLU A 516 -123.06 94.95 49.89
C GLU A 516 -124.27 95.78 50.38
N SER A 517 -124.73 95.57 51.62
CA SER A 517 -125.86 96.31 52.21
C SER A 517 -125.52 97.73 52.69
N ASP A 518 -124.24 98.05 52.94
CA ASP A 518 -123.81 99.28 53.63
C ASP A 518 -123.38 100.42 52.68
N ILE A 519 -123.17 100.10 51.40
CA ILE A 519 -122.55 101.02 50.41
C ILE A 519 -123.52 102.07 49.86
N GLU A 520 -124.82 101.79 49.83
CA GLU A 520 -125.82 102.66 49.19
C GLU A 520 -126.04 103.99 49.96
N GLY A 521 -125.71 104.04 51.25
CA GLY A 521 -126.05 105.17 52.12
C GLY A 521 -125.10 106.38 52.14
N ARG A 522 -123.83 106.25 51.69
CA ARG A 522 -122.76 107.26 51.96
C ARG A 522 -122.35 108.16 50.79
N LYS A 523 -123.13 108.21 49.70
CA LYS A 523 -122.68 108.77 48.41
C LYS A 523 -122.86 110.29 48.21
N SER A 524 -123.34 111.05 49.19
CA SER A 524 -123.84 112.42 49.00
C SER A 524 -123.00 113.58 49.61
N GLU A 525 -121.98 113.32 50.44
CA GLU A 525 -121.38 114.38 51.30
C GLU A 525 -120.00 114.94 50.90
N LEU A 526 -119.26 114.30 49.97
CA LEU A 526 -117.81 114.56 49.83
C LEU A 526 -117.41 115.50 48.67
N THR A 527 -118.04 116.68 48.57
CA THR A 527 -117.79 117.67 47.49
C THR A 527 -117.32 119.05 47.97
N THR A 528 -116.66 119.17 49.13
CA THR A 528 -116.14 120.47 49.64
C THR A 528 -114.77 120.44 50.34
N LYS A 529 -113.67 120.77 49.62
CA LYS A 529 -112.66 121.84 49.97
C LYS A 529 -111.25 121.70 49.34
N THR A 530 -110.72 122.86 48.93
CA THR A 530 -109.48 123.16 48.16
C THR A 530 -109.14 124.66 48.39
N PRO A 531 -107.90 125.21 48.26
CA PRO A 531 -106.55 124.67 47.95
C PRO A 531 -105.49 124.95 49.06
N VAL A 532 -104.19 124.73 48.79
CA VAL A 532 -103.02 125.66 48.93
C VAL A 532 -101.73 124.90 48.60
N PHE A 533 -100.96 125.32 47.57
CA PHE A 533 -99.51 125.06 47.39
C PHE A 533 -98.99 125.86 46.18
N LYS A 534 -98.38 127.03 46.40
CA LYS A 534 -97.90 127.91 45.30
C LYS A 534 -96.46 128.43 45.43
N ASP A 535 -95.73 127.99 46.46
CA ASP A 535 -94.41 128.56 46.81
C ASP A 535 -93.20 127.65 46.51
N LEU A 536 -93.39 126.53 45.79
CA LEU A 536 -92.33 125.53 45.59
C LEU A 536 -91.47 125.73 44.31
N GLU A 537 -91.90 126.61 43.40
CA GLU A 537 -91.33 126.72 42.04
C GLU A 537 -89.97 127.44 41.97
N ALA A 538 -89.67 128.34 42.91
CA ALA A 538 -88.47 129.17 42.86
C ALA A 538 -87.15 128.43 43.19
N PHE A 539 -87.21 127.27 43.85
CA PHE A 539 -86.00 126.56 44.33
C PHE A 539 -85.31 125.72 43.24
N TYR A 540 -86.01 125.37 42.15
CA TYR A 540 -85.55 124.36 41.20
C TYR A 540 -84.49 124.86 40.21
N HIS A 541 -84.54 126.14 39.81
CA HIS A 541 -83.67 126.65 38.73
C HIS A 541 -82.17 126.63 39.07
N LYS A 542 -81.79 126.91 40.32
CA LYS A 542 -80.36 127.04 40.70
C LYS A 542 -79.60 125.70 40.73
N ARG A 543 -80.32 124.57 40.81
CA ARG A 543 -79.73 123.22 40.90
C ARG A 543 -79.51 122.56 39.52
N SER A 544 -80.03 123.17 38.45
CA SER A 544 -79.85 122.69 37.08
C SER A 544 -78.46 123.02 36.51
N GLU A 545 -77.91 124.20 36.83
CA GLU A 545 -76.63 124.67 36.27
C GLU A 545 -75.42 123.88 36.80
N GLU A 546 -75.45 123.45 38.07
CA GLU A 546 -74.42 122.59 38.67
C GLU A 546 -74.34 121.20 37.98
N TYR A 547 -75.47 120.72 37.45
CA TYR A 547 -75.57 119.38 36.86
C TYR A 547 -74.91 119.28 35.47
N ASP A 548 -74.98 120.33 34.65
CA ASP A 548 -74.37 120.35 33.32
C ASP A 548 -72.83 120.54 33.34
N ALA A 549 -72.29 121.14 34.41
CA ALA A 549 -70.84 121.18 34.64
C ALA A 549 -70.27 119.77 34.89
N MET A 550 -70.93 119.00 35.76
CA MET A 550 -70.58 117.61 36.10
C MET A 550 -70.60 116.70 34.85
N LYS A 551 -71.59 116.92 33.97
CA LYS A 551 -71.80 116.15 32.73
C LYS A 551 -70.64 116.29 31.74
N LYS A 552 -70.06 117.50 31.59
CA LYS A 552 -68.89 117.74 30.72
C LYS A 552 -67.64 117.00 31.22
N LEU A 553 -67.42 116.95 32.53
CA LEU A 553 -66.29 116.23 33.13
C LEU A 553 -66.38 114.72 32.89
N ILE A 554 -67.57 114.13 33.03
CA ILE A 554 -67.83 112.69 32.80
C ILE A 554 -67.53 112.28 31.35
N VAL A 555 -67.88 113.11 30.36
CA VAL A 555 -67.57 112.83 28.93
C VAL A 555 -66.06 112.78 28.69
N SER A 556 -65.28 113.67 29.32
CA SER A 556 -63.82 113.67 29.20
C SER A 556 -63.18 112.38 29.75
N LEU A 557 -63.69 111.88 30.88
CA LEU A 557 -63.23 110.62 31.49
C LEU A 557 -63.63 109.40 30.66
N LYS A 558 -64.83 109.41 30.06
CA LYS A 558 -65.32 108.33 29.18
C LYS A 558 -64.49 108.19 27.91
N ASN A 559 -64.07 109.30 27.30
CA ASN A 559 -63.18 109.29 26.14
C ASN A 559 -61.76 108.81 26.50
N LYS A 560 -61.26 109.16 27.69
CA LYS A 560 -59.96 108.67 28.20
C LYS A 560 -59.97 107.17 28.48
N LYS A 561 -61.10 106.63 28.97
CA LYS A 561 -61.31 105.18 29.16
C LYS A 561 -61.26 104.43 27.81
N LEU A 562 -62.02 104.89 26.81
CA LEU A 562 -62.04 104.27 25.48
C LEU A 562 -60.64 104.20 24.83
N GLY A 563 -59.86 105.27 24.91
CA GLY A 563 -58.49 105.28 24.38
C GLY A 563 -57.54 104.27 25.07
N LEU A 564 -57.76 103.96 26.35
CA LEU A 564 -57.02 102.93 27.07
C LEU A 564 -57.51 101.52 26.72
N GLU A 565 -58.83 101.31 26.57
CA GLU A 565 -59.41 100.03 26.14
C GLU A 565 -58.93 99.63 24.73
N ASP A 566 -58.89 100.57 23.78
CA ASP A 566 -58.33 100.33 22.44
C ASP A 566 -56.82 100.03 22.45
N SER A 567 -56.06 100.66 23.36
CA SER A 567 -54.64 100.36 23.53
C SER A 567 -54.42 98.94 24.06
N ILE A 568 -55.20 98.55 25.08
CA ILE A 568 -55.18 97.19 25.66
C ILE A 568 -55.63 96.15 24.63
N LYS A 569 -56.61 96.47 23.77
CA LYS A 569 -57.06 95.57 22.69
C LYS A 569 -55.95 95.34 21.66
N ARG A 570 -55.33 96.40 21.13
CA ARG A 570 -54.16 96.29 20.23
C ARG A 570 -52.99 95.51 20.85
N ALA A 571 -52.75 95.67 22.15
CA ALA A 571 -51.74 94.90 22.89
C ALA A 571 -52.10 93.40 23.06
N LYS A 572 -53.39 93.05 23.13
CA LYS A 572 -53.85 91.65 23.13
C LYS A 572 -53.76 91.04 21.74
N ASP A 573 -54.20 91.75 20.71
CA ASP A 573 -54.22 91.26 19.32
C ASP A 573 -52.78 91.00 18.81
N THR A 574 -51.83 91.88 19.15
CA THR A 574 -50.40 91.66 18.86
C THR A 574 -49.80 90.49 19.66
N LYS A 575 -50.22 90.27 20.91
CA LYS A 575 -49.82 89.10 21.70
C LYS A 575 -50.37 87.78 21.12
N GLU A 576 -51.60 87.78 20.60
CA GLU A 576 -52.20 86.63 19.92
C GLU A 576 -51.47 86.32 18.61
N GLY A 577 -51.18 87.34 17.79
CA GLY A 577 -50.43 87.19 16.53
C GLY A 577 -49.01 86.64 16.68
N LEU A 578 -48.43 86.67 17.89
CA LEU A 578 -47.13 86.07 18.21
C LEU A 578 -47.19 84.56 18.56
N LYS A 579 -48.38 83.98 18.79
CA LYS A 579 -48.52 82.53 19.06
C LYS A 579 -48.20 81.69 17.82
N THR A 580 -48.74 82.05 16.67
CA THR A 580 -48.60 81.29 15.41
C THR A 580 -47.14 81.13 14.98
N PRO A 581 -46.31 82.19 14.95
CA PRO A 581 -44.87 82.06 14.69
C PRO A 581 -44.14 81.17 15.72
N GLN A 582 -44.56 81.20 16.99
CA GLN A 582 -43.96 80.37 18.05
C GLN A 582 -44.28 78.88 17.88
N GLU A 583 -45.49 78.55 17.41
CA GLU A 583 -45.91 77.18 17.10
C GLU A 583 -45.24 76.64 15.84
N VAL A 584 -45.09 77.47 14.80
CA VAL A 584 -44.29 77.13 13.60
C VAL A 584 -42.85 76.84 13.99
N LEU A 585 -42.18 77.73 14.75
CA LEU A 585 -40.80 77.51 15.21
C LEU A 585 -40.65 76.22 16.04
N ARG A 586 -41.62 75.90 16.91
CA ARG A 586 -41.62 74.65 17.69
C ARG A 586 -41.76 73.42 16.79
N THR A 587 -42.59 73.51 15.76
CA THR A 587 -42.84 72.42 14.82
C THR A 587 -41.62 72.20 13.93
N ASP A 588 -41.01 73.27 13.42
CA ASP A 588 -39.76 73.21 12.66
C ASP A 588 -38.60 72.66 13.49
N LEU A 589 -38.47 73.05 14.76
CA LEU A 589 -37.42 72.54 15.64
C LEU A 589 -37.64 71.05 15.98
N LYS A 590 -38.89 70.58 16.06
CA LYS A 590 -39.24 69.16 16.17
C LYS A 590 -38.92 68.39 14.88
N ASN A 591 -39.26 68.96 13.72
CA ASN A 591 -38.99 68.37 12.41
C ASN A 591 -37.48 68.27 12.15
N HIS A 592 -36.72 69.32 12.47
CA HIS A 592 -35.26 69.36 12.32
C HIS A 592 -34.57 68.33 13.24
N ARG A 593 -34.98 68.23 14.51
CA ARG A 593 -34.53 67.16 15.42
C ARG A 593 -34.84 65.77 14.87
N THR A 594 -36.03 65.56 14.32
CA THR A 594 -36.45 64.26 13.74
C THR A 594 -35.61 63.92 12.50
N ARG A 595 -35.33 64.90 11.63
CA ARG A 595 -34.47 64.75 10.45
C ARG A 595 -33.03 64.40 10.84
N VAL A 596 -32.44 65.12 11.79
CA VAL A 596 -31.08 64.84 12.30
C VAL A 596 -31.02 63.47 12.97
N MET A 597 -32.02 63.08 13.76
CA MET A 597 -32.08 61.73 14.36
C MET A 597 -32.24 60.62 13.31
N SER A 598 -32.96 60.87 12.22
CA SER A 598 -33.06 59.95 11.07
C SER A 598 -31.71 59.80 10.37
N GLN A 599 -31.03 60.91 10.09
CA GLN A 599 -29.67 60.92 9.52
C GLN A 599 -28.66 60.18 10.41
N ILE A 600 -28.68 60.42 11.73
CA ILE A 600 -27.81 59.70 12.67
C ILE A 600 -28.09 58.19 12.66
N LYS A 601 -29.36 57.76 12.56
CA LYS A 601 -29.69 56.34 12.42
C LYS A 601 -29.19 55.76 11.09
N GLN A 602 -29.38 56.48 9.99
CA GLN A 602 -28.95 56.07 8.65
C GLN A 602 -27.41 55.99 8.53
N HIS A 603 -26.69 56.93 9.15
CA HIS A 603 -25.24 56.86 9.27
C HIS A 603 -24.81 55.72 10.19
N GLY A 604 -25.55 55.44 11.26
CA GLY A 604 -25.30 54.30 12.15
C GLY A 604 -25.45 52.95 11.45
N THR A 605 -26.49 52.76 10.63
CA THR A 605 -26.66 51.53 9.83
C THR A 605 -25.59 51.44 8.75
N GLY A 606 -25.32 52.53 8.01
CA GLY A 606 -24.25 52.55 7.01
C GLY A 606 -22.86 52.27 7.59
N MET A 607 -22.57 52.73 8.82
CA MET A 607 -21.33 52.41 9.54
C MET A 607 -21.26 50.91 9.88
N GLN A 608 -22.37 50.32 10.36
CA GLN A 608 -22.44 48.90 10.67
C GLN A 608 -22.28 48.02 9.42
N ASP A 609 -22.92 48.38 8.31
CA ASP A 609 -22.78 47.68 7.03
C ASP A 609 -21.32 47.75 6.52
N LEU A 610 -20.68 48.91 6.67
CA LEU A 610 -19.30 49.13 6.24
C LEU A 610 -18.27 48.42 7.15
N GLU A 611 -18.51 48.37 8.47
CA GLU A 611 -17.75 47.51 9.40
C GLU A 611 -17.89 46.03 9.03
N GLN A 612 -19.10 45.57 8.67
CA GLN A 612 -19.34 44.20 8.23
C GLN A 612 -18.66 43.87 6.89
N GLN A 613 -18.63 44.83 5.94
CA GLN A 613 -17.88 44.70 4.69
C GLN A 613 -16.37 44.65 4.93
N ILE A 614 -15.81 45.53 5.78
CA ILE A 614 -14.39 45.51 6.17
C ILE A 614 -14.01 44.17 6.81
N PHE A 615 -14.84 43.66 7.72
CA PHE A 615 -14.61 42.36 8.35
C PHE A 615 -14.63 41.22 7.32
N SER A 616 -15.63 41.21 6.43
CA SER A 616 -15.77 40.18 5.39
C SER A 616 -14.59 40.20 4.41
N ALA A 617 -14.16 41.39 3.97
CA ALA A 617 -12.99 41.58 3.13
C ALA A 617 -11.70 41.17 3.86
N GLY A 618 -11.57 41.43 5.16
CA GLY A 618 -10.44 40.97 5.98
C GLY A 618 -10.38 39.45 6.12
N CYS A 619 -11.52 38.76 6.20
CA CYS A 619 -11.58 37.29 6.15
C CYS A 619 -11.19 36.74 4.78
N GLN A 620 -11.69 37.34 3.69
CA GLN A 620 -11.31 36.95 2.31
C GLN A 620 -9.82 37.16 2.05
N LEU A 621 -9.25 38.30 2.47
CA LEU A 621 -7.82 38.57 2.35
C LEU A 621 -6.98 37.54 3.11
N ARG A 622 -7.41 37.11 4.31
CA ARG A 622 -6.71 36.07 5.08
C ARG A 622 -6.70 34.73 4.34
N LEU A 623 -7.85 34.30 3.80
CA LEU A 623 -7.93 33.07 3.01
C LEU A 623 -7.02 33.11 1.77
N VAL A 624 -6.96 34.26 1.09
CA VAL A 624 -6.04 34.46 -0.04
C VAL A 624 -4.58 34.43 0.40
N MET A 625 -4.23 34.98 1.57
CA MET A 625 -2.87 34.89 2.13
C MET A 625 -2.49 33.46 2.52
N GLU A 626 -3.39 32.72 3.17
CA GLU A 626 -3.20 31.32 3.56
C GLU A 626 -3.01 30.42 2.33
N GLU A 627 -3.84 30.59 1.30
CA GLU A 627 -3.72 29.79 0.06
C GLU A 627 -2.51 30.23 -0.79
N ASN A 628 -2.13 31.52 -0.81
CA ASN A 628 -0.88 31.96 -1.43
C ASN A 628 0.36 31.36 -0.73
N GLN A 629 0.38 31.32 0.60
CA GLN A 629 1.45 30.64 1.34
C GLN A 629 1.51 29.15 0.97
N ARG A 630 0.35 28.49 0.86
CA ARG A 630 0.23 27.10 0.44
C ARG A 630 0.77 26.86 -0.98
N PHE A 631 0.48 27.77 -1.92
CA PHE A 631 1.05 27.74 -3.27
C PHE A 631 2.57 27.94 -3.24
N GLU A 632 3.11 28.87 -2.44
CA GLU A 632 4.56 29.01 -2.27
C GLU A 632 5.22 27.75 -1.72
N GLU A 633 4.61 27.10 -0.72
CA GLU A 633 5.09 25.84 -0.15
C GLU A 633 5.06 24.69 -1.17
N ALA A 634 4.02 24.64 -2.02
CA ALA A 634 3.91 23.69 -3.11
C ALA A 634 4.96 23.94 -4.21
N CYS A 635 5.18 25.19 -4.62
CA CYS A 635 6.25 25.57 -5.56
C CYS A 635 7.63 25.16 -5.02
N LYS A 636 7.94 25.51 -3.76
CA LYS A 636 9.18 25.10 -3.07
C LYS A 636 9.34 23.58 -2.94
N LYS A 637 8.25 22.80 -3.01
CA LYS A 637 8.28 21.33 -3.06
C LYS A 637 8.61 20.83 -4.46
N LEU A 638 7.93 21.35 -5.48
CA LEU A 638 8.19 21.03 -6.89
C LEU A 638 9.63 21.40 -7.31
N GLU A 639 10.16 22.54 -6.86
CA GLU A 639 11.55 22.95 -7.11
C GLU A 639 12.57 21.94 -6.56
N ARG A 640 12.29 21.36 -5.37
CA ARG A 640 13.13 20.30 -4.78
C ARG A 640 13.01 19.00 -5.55
N GLU A 641 11.79 18.57 -5.88
CA GLU A 641 11.55 17.36 -6.68
C GLU A 641 12.20 17.45 -8.07
N LEU A 642 12.13 18.62 -8.73
CA LEU A 642 12.83 18.88 -9.99
C LEU A 642 14.37 18.85 -9.85
N SER A 643 14.90 19.35 -8.72
CA SER A 643 16.34 19.31 -8.44
C SER A 643 16.83 17.88 -8.17
N GLU A 644 16.03 17.07 -7.46
CA GLU A 644 16.30 15.65 -7.24
C GLU A 644 16.25 14.85 -8.56
N LEU A 645 15.24 15.10 -9.40
CA LEU A 645 15.13 14.51 -10.73
C LEU A 645 16.29 14.90 -11.66
N ASP A 646 16.76 16.15 -11.60
CA ASP A 646 17.93 16.55 -12.38
C ASP A 646 19.21 15.85 -11.90
N SER A 647 19.39 15.71 -10.58
CA SER A 647 20.51 14.94 -10.03
C SER A 647 20.47 13.46 -10.45
N GLN A 648 19.29 12.84 -10.46
CA GLN A 648 19.10 11.46 -10.97
C GLN A 648 19.36 11.37 -12.47
N ARG A 649 18.92 12.36 -13.27
CA ARG A 649 19.19 12.45 -14.71
C ARG A 649 20.69 12.49 -14.99
N GLN A 650 21.43 13.35 -14.28
CA GLN A 650 22.88 13.47 -14.42
C GLN A 650 23.60 12.16 -14.03
N GLU A 651 23.14 11.45 -13.00
CA GLU A 651 23.75 10.16 -12.61
C GLU A 651 23.47 9.05 -13.64
N ASN A 652 22.23 8.97 -14.13
CA ASN A 652 21.86 8.05 -15.21
C ASN A 652 22.65 8.33 -16.50
N GLU A 653 22.97 9.59 -16.79
CA GLU A 653 23.81 9.97 -17.93
C GLU A 653 25.28 9.50 -17.76
N LYS A 654 25.84 9.58 -16.55
CA LYS A 654 27.16 8.98 -16.25
C LYS A 654 27.15 7.45 -16.38
N ILE A 655 26.13 6.78 -15.85
CA ILE A 655 25.98 5.32 -15.96
C ILE A 655 25.89 4.91 -17.44
N LYS A 656 25.07 5.62 -18.24
CA LYS A 656 24.99 5.40 -19.69
C LYS A 656 26.35 5.57 -20.38
N LEU A 657 27.11 6.62 -20.04
CA LEU A 657 28.43 6.87 -20.61
C LEU A 657 29.45 5.78 -20.24
N THR A 658 29.45 5.30 -18.99
CA THR A 658 30.33 4.20 -18.56
C THR A 658 29.98 2.90 -19.26
N SER A 659 28.70 2.51 -19.32
CA SER A 659 28.27 1.32 -20.08
C SER A 659 28.59 1.40 -21.57
N GLN A 660 28.50 2.59 -22.18
CA GLN A 660 28.89 2.80 -23.58
C GLN A 660 30.41 2.62 -23.78
N ASN A 661 31.24 3.06 -22.83
CA ASN A 661 32.70 2.86 -22.85
C ASN A 661 33.10 1.40 -22.61
N ASP A 662 32.40 0.67 -21.73
CA ASP A 662 32.60 -0.77 -21.56
C ASP A 662 32.21 -1.56 -22.82
N LEU A 663 31.09 -1.19 -23.48
CA LEU A 663 30.67 -1.80 -24.74
C LEU A 663 31.67 -1.57 -25.88
N THR A 664 32.25 -0.37 -26.00
CA THR A 664 33.28 -0.11 -27.02
C THR A 664 34.58 -0.85 -26.70
N ARG A 665 34.96 -0.99 -25.42
CA ARG A 665 36.10 -1.84 -25.01
C ARG A 665 35.87 -3.32 -25.35
N GLN A 666 34.71 -3.87 -25.02
CA GLN A 666 34.38 -5.27 -25.33
C GLN A 666 34.35 -5.54 -26.83
N LYS A 667 33.80 -4.62 -27.63
CA LYS A 667 33.82 -4.73 -29.10
C LYS A 667 35.24 -4.74 -29.66
N SER A 668 36.13 -3.86 -29.20
CA SER A 668 37.52 -3.85 -29.68
C SER A 668 38.31 -5.08 -29.24
N GLU A 669 38.05 -5.62 -28.05
CA GLU A 669 38.65 -6.87 -27.59
C GLU A 669 38.14 -8.08 -28.40
N LEU A 670 36.85 -8.12 -28.72
CA LEU A 670 36.26 -9.18 -29.54
C LEU A 670 36.81 -9.17 -30.97
N SER A 671 36.87 -7.99 -31.63
CA SER A 671 37.48 -7.88 -32.97
C SER A 671 38.93 -8.36 -32.95
N ARG A 672 39.73 -7.96 -31.96
CA ARG A 672 41.13 -8.40 -31.84
C ARG A 672 41.26 -9.92 -31.67
N LYS A 673 40.36 -10.57 -30.94
CA LYS A 673 40.35 -12.04 -30.80
C LYS A 673 39.93 -12.72 -32.10
N TRP A 674 38.90 -12.20 -32.76
CA TRP A 674 38.44 -12.67 -34.06
C TRP A 674 39.53 -12.60 -35.13
N ASP A 675 40.28 -11.49 -35.19
CA ASP A 675 41.42 -11.34 -36.11
C ASP A 675 42.52 -12.38 -35.83
N ALA A 676 42.76 -12.71 -34.55
CA ALA A 676 43.73 -13.74 -34.16
C ALA A 676 43.26 -15.16 -34.55
N ASP A 677 41.99 -15.48 -34.35
CA ASP A 677 41.40 -16.76 -34.76
C ASP A 677 41.40 -16.92 -36.28
N ASN A 678 41.10 -15.85 -37.04
CA ASN A 678 41.20 -15.83 -38.50
C ASN A 678 42.64 -16.11 -38.98
N MET A 679 43.65 -15.44 -38.41
CA MET A 679 45.06 -15.70 -38.73
C MET A 679 45.48 -17.15 -38.42
N MET A 680 44.95 -17.72 -37.33
CA MET A 680 45.17 -19.12 -36.98
C MET A 680 44.52 -20.07 -38.00
N GLN A 681 43.31 -19.75 -38.47
CA GLN A 681 42.61 -20.54 -39.48
C GLN A 681 43.32 -20.49 -40.84
N GLU A 682 43.83 -19.33 -41.28
CA GLU A 682 44.65 -19.20 -42.49
C GLU A 682 45.95 -20.01 -42.40
N PHE A 683 46.60 -20.03 -41.23
CA PHE A 683 47.79 -20.84 -40.99
C PHE A 683 47.50 -22.35 -41.11
N PHE A 684 46.44 -22.85 -40.47
CA PHE A 684 46.05 -24.25 -40.59
C PHE A 684 45.60 -24.61 -42.01
N ALA A 685 44.82 -23.77 -42.68
CA ALA A 685 44.42 -24.00 -44.07
C ALA A 685 45.64 -24.10 -45.01
N SER A 686 46.65 -23.26 -44.81
CA SER A 686 47.90 -23.30 -45.59
C SER A 686 48.71 -24.58 -45.35
N ARG A 687 48.77 -25.05 -44.09
CA ARG A 687 49.45 -26.31 -43.73
C ARG A 687 48.71 -27.52 -44.30
N ASP A 688 47.39 -27.53 -44.21
CA ASP A 688 46.56 -28.65 -44.64
C ASP A 688 46.54 -28.73 -46.19
N GLN A 689 46.55 -27.59 -46.89
CA GLN A 689 46.78 -27.51 -48.34
C GLN A 689 48.14 -28.11 -48.74
N ALA A 690 49.24 -27.73 -48.08
CA ALA A 690 50.56 -28.29 -48.35
C ALA A 690 50.63 -29.81 -48.10
N THR A 691 49.83 -30.31 -47.15
CA THR A 691 49.68 -31.74 -46.84
C THR A 691 48.87 -32.46 -47.93
N ALA A 692 47.78 -31.88 -48.40
CA ALA A 692 46.99 -32.41 -49.52
C ALA A 692 47.83 -32.51 -50.81
N GLU A 693 48.65 -31.50 -51.12
CA GLU A 693 49.60 -31.55 -52.24
C GLU A 693 50.66 -32.64 -52.08
N ALA A 694 51.10 -32.92 -50.85
CA ALA A 694 52.03 -34.03 -50.58
C ALA A 694 51.37 -35.39 -50.83
N PHE A 695 50.10 -35.57 -50.45
CA PHE A 695 49.32 -36.76 -50.79
C PHE A 695 49.08 -36.88 -52.32
N GLY A 696 48.78 -35.79 -53.02
CA GLY A 696 48.68 -35.78 -54.49
C GLY A 696 49.97 -36.28 -55.15
N ARG A 697 51.13 -35.77 -54.73
CA ARG A 697 52.45 -36.23 -55.21
C ARG A 697 52.74 -37.71 -54.88
N LEU A 698 52.13 -38.26 -53.82
CA LEU A 698 52.26 -39.68 -53.45
C LEU A 698 51.33 -40.57 -54.29
N LEU A 699 50.10 -40.12 -54.55
CA LEU A 699 49.16 -40.77 -55.47
C LEU A 699 49.74 -40.87 -56.88
N ASP A 700 50.28 -39.77 -57.42
CA ASP A 700 51.00 -39.75 -58.70
C ASP A 700 52.14 -40.77 -58.77
N LYS A 701 52.92 -40.90 -57.69
CA LYS A 701 54.00 -41.91 -57.59
C LYS A 701 53.44 -43.32 -57.51
N THR A 702 52.27 -43.52 -56.91
CA THR A 702 51.63 -44.82 -56.75
C THR A 702 51.04 -45.29 -58.07
N GLY A 703 50.27 -44.45 -58.78
CA GLY A 703 49.79 -44.75 -60.13
C GLY A 703 50.92 -45.01 -61.14
N LYS A 704 52.06 -44.29 -61.03
CA LYS A 704 53.27 -44.61 -61.83
C LYS A 704 53.89 -45.97 -61.49
N ARG A 705 53.73 -46.48 -60.28
CA ARG A 705 54.17 -47.84 -59.89
C ARG A 705 53.16 -48.90 -60.31
N GLU A 706 51.86 -48.60 -60.21
CA GLU A 706 50.76 -49.44 -60.68
C GLU A 706 50.87 -49.71 -62.18
N ASN A 707 50.98 -48.67 -63.01
CA ASN A 707 51.25 -48.81 -64.45
C ASN A 707 52.51 -49.65 -64.74
N LYS A 708 53.51 -49.62 -63.86
CA LYS A 708 54.74 -50.43 -64.00
C LYS A 708 54.54 -51.89 -63.60
N ILE A 709 53.65 -52.16 -62.65
CA ILE A 709 53.21 -53.51 -62.29
C ILE A 709 52.34 -54.07 -63.41
N ASP A 710 51.49 -53.27 -64.05
CA ASP A 710 50.71 -53.68 -65.22
C ASP A 710 51.61 -54.05 -66.40
N GLU A 711 52.61 -53.22 -66.74
CA GLU A 711 53.64 -53.57 -67.74
C GLU A 711 54.37 -54.90 -67.45
N ILE A 712 54.62 -55.20 -66.17
CA ILE A 712 55.27 -56.46 -65.75
C ILE A 712 54.28 -57.63 -65.86
N THR A 713 53.01 -57.40 -65.51
CA THR A 713 51.94 -58.40 -65.54
C THR A 713 51.56 -58.76 -66.98
N GLU A 714 51.61 -57.79 -67.90
CA GLU A 714 51.43 -58.01 -69.34
C GLU A 714 52.55 -58.88 -69.91
N LYS A 715 53.83 -58.58 -69.60
CA LYS A 715 54.97 -59.42 -69.98
C LYS A 715 54.90 -60.84 -69.41
N LEU A 716 54.48 -60.99 -68.15
CA LEU A 716 54.23 -62.30 -67.54
C LEU A 716 53.12 -63.08 -68.25
N ARG A 717 52.09 -62.39 -68.75
CA ARG A 717 51.02 -62.99 -69.54
C ARG A 717 51.53 -63.46 -70.91
N ASP A 718 52.39 -62.69 -71.56
CA ASP A 718 53.02 -63.06 -72.84
C ASP A 718 53.95 -64.27 -72.68
N GLU A 719 54.77 -64.31 -71.62
CA GLU A 719 55.64 -65.45 -71.31
C GLU A 719 54.83 -66.73 -71.00
N LEU A 720 53.70 -66.61 -70.28
CA LEU A 720 52.77 -67.71 -70.07
C LEU A 720 52.06 -68.14 -71.36
N GLY A 721 51.79 -67.20 -72.28
CA GLY A 721 51.29 -67.48 -73.62
C GLY A 721 52.25 -68.37 -74.43
N MET A 722 53.54 -68.00 -74.47
CA MET A 722 54.57 -68.82 -75.12
C MET A 722 54.74 -70.20 -74.45
N LEU A 723 54.54 -70.31 -73.13
CA LEU A 723 54.55 -71.60 -72.44
C LEU A 723 53.34 -72.47 -72.83
N SER A 724 52.18 -71.86 -73.10
CA SER A 724 51.00 -72.56 -73.65
C SER A 724 51.27 -73.09 -75.06
N GLU A 725 51.85 -72.28 -75.96
CA GLU A 725 52.22 -72.70 -77.31
C GLU A 725 53.30 -73.81 -77.31
N PHE A 726 54.18 -73.82 -76.30
CA PHE A 726 55.15 -74.90 -76.10
C PHE A 726 54.49 -76.21 -75.65
N LEU A 727 53.48 -76.15 -74.78
CA LEU A 727 52.73 -77.32 -74.32
C LEU A 727 51.84 -77.91 -75.43
N ASP A 728 51.20 -77.07 -76.25
CA ASP A 728 50.42 -77.52 -77.42
C ASP A 728 51.32 -78.23 -78.47
N ASN A 729 52.57 -77.79 -78.64
CA ASN A 729 53.53 -78.49 -79.51
C ASN A 729 53.88 -79.91 -79.02
N ILE A 730 53.88 -80.16 -77.70
CA ILE A 730 54.23 -81.46 -77.12
C ILE A 730 53.08 -82.49 -77.24
N ALA A 731 51.83 -82.03 -77.36
CA ALA A 731 50.65 -82.90 -77.50
C ALA A 731 50.53 -83.64 -78.86
N SER A 732 51.42 -83.37 -79.83
CA SER A 732 51.22 -83.69 -81.25
C SER A 732 51.77 -85.04 -81.76
N ARG A 733 52.07 -86.03 -80.90
CA ARG A 733 52.70 -87.32 -81.35
C ARG A 733 52.24 -88.63 -80.65
N ARG A 734 50.97 -89.07 -80.83
CA ARG A 734 50.53 -90.48 -81.08
C ARG A 734 48.99 -90.56 -81.27
N PRO A 735 48.42 -91.62 -81.91
CA PRO A 735 47.27 -91.46 -82.81
C PRO A 735 45.92 -92.04 -82.32
N GLU A 736 44.92 -91.89 -83.20
CA GLU A 736 43.47 -91.79 -83.00
C GLU A 736 42.66 -93.08 -82.75
N GLU A 737 41.46 -92.92 -82.18
CA GLU A 737 40.20 -93.47 -82.72
C GLU A 737 39.00 -92.54 -82.35
N GLU A 738 37.79 -92.79 -82.90
CA GLU A 738 36.85 -91.73 -83.34
C GLU A 738 35.66 -91.34 -82.42
N ALA A 739 35.36 -90.02 -82.36
CA ALA A 739 34.04 -89.34 -82.49
C ALA A 739 32.80 -89.75 -81.58
N PRO A 740 31.60 -89.06 -81.61
CA PRO A 740 31.17 -87.88 -82.39
C PRO A 740 30.31 -86.76 -81.70
N LYS A 741 30.50 -85.51 -82.16
CA LYS A 741 29.49 -84.46 -82.56
C LYS A 741 28.58 -83.68 -81.57
N SER A 742 28.39 -82.40 -81.96
CA SER A 742 27.27 -81.43 -81.74
C SER A 742 27.45 -80.38 -80.62
N LYS A 743 26.94 -79.12 -80.67
CA LYS A 743 26.61 -78.08 -81.67
C LYS A 743 25.97 -76.88 -80.89
N GLU A 744 26.11 -75.66 -81.40
CA GLU A 744 25.24 -74.46 -81.23
C GLU A 744 25.23 -73.53 -79.96
N LYS A 745 25.67 -72.28 -80.21
CA LYS A 745 24.99 -70.96 -80.07
C LYS A 745 24.61 -70.29 -78.72
N ALA A 746 24.88 -68.97 -78.72
CA ALA A 746 24.09 -67.84 -78.16
C ALA A 746 24.05 -67.66 -76.62
N ALA A 747 23.75 -66.47 -76.05
CA ALA A 747 23.92 -65.05 -76.43
C ALA A 747 23.52 -64.14 -75.23
N LEU A 748 23.81 -62.82 -75.33
CA LEU A 748 23.19 -61.67 -74.62
C LEU A 748 23.49 -61.35 -73.12
N GLU A 749 23.85 -60.07 -72.92
CA GLU A 749 23.39 -59.09 -71.90
C GLU A 749 23.61 -59.27 -70.37
N GLY A 750 23.92 -58.15 -69.70
CA GLY A 750 24.03 -58.08 -68.23
C GLY A 750 24.73 -56.84 -67.63
N SER A 751 24.13 -55.66 -67.79
CA SER A 751 24.38 -54.34 -67.16
C SER A 751 25.45 -54.15 -66.06
N ARG A 752 26.27 -53.10 -66.22
CA ARG A 752 27.05 -52.41 -65.16
C ARG A 752 26.17 -51.51 -64.28
N PRO A 753 26.66 -51.19 -63.06
CA PRO A 753 26.61 -49.78 -62.61
C PRO A 753 27.92 -49.25 -61.98
N ASP A 754 27.93 -47.92 -61.84
CA ASP A 754 28.47 -47.11 -60.74
C ASP A 754 29.81 -46.34 -60.83
N SER A 755 29.81 -45.19 -60.13
CA SER A 755 30.91 -44.33 -59.66
C SER A 755 31.63 -43.28 -60.57
N THR A 756 31.22 -42.02 -60.37
CA THR A 756 32.02 -40.79 -60.11
C THR A 756 33.01 -40.11 -61.10
N SER A 757 32.66 -38.84 -61.42
CA SER A 757 33.49 -37.60 -61.34
C SER A 757 34.39 -37.14 -62.52
N GLY A 758 34.48 -35.81 -62.68
CA GLY A 758 35.26 -35.06 -63.71
C GLY A 758 34.39 -34.08 -64.52
N ILE A 759 33.99 -32.91 -63.97
CA ILE A 759 34.63 -31.60 -64.12
C ILE A 759 34.87 -31.17 -65.59
N GLU A 760 34.10 -30.21 -66.11
CA GLU A 760 34.63 -28.94 -66.64
C GLU A 760 33.53 -27.86 -66.89
N THR A 761 34.00 -26.62 -67.03
CA THR A 761 33.28 -25.32 -67.05
C THR A 761 32.47 -24.99 -68.31
N VAL A 762 31.56 -23.99 -68.23
CA VAL A 762 31.53 -22.75 -69.06
C VAL A 762 30.47 -21.72 -68.55
N ALA A 763 30.76 -20.43 -68.79
CA ALA A 763 30.06 -19.15 -68.50
C ALA A 763 28.51 -19.09 -68.67
N ASP A 764 27.73 -18.08 -68.25
CA ASP A 764 27.94 -16.62 -68.29
C ASP A 764 26.73 -15.87 -67.63
N ALA A 765 26.93 -14.59 -67.27
CA ALA A 765 25.93 -13.56 -66.89
C ALA A 765 25.01 -13.81 -65.64
N ASN A 766 24.74 -12.86 -64.73
CA ASN A 766 24.66 -11.39 -64.87
C ASN A 766 24.71 -10.60 -63.53
N LEU A 767 25.30 -9.39 -63.58
CA LEU A 767 24.96 -8.14 -62.85
C LEU A 767 25.12 -7.96 -61.31
N ALA A 768 26.22 -7.26 -60.98
CA ALA A 768 26.27 -5.96 -60.27
C ALA A 768 26.34 -5.86 -58.72
N SER A 769 27.40 -5.19 -58.25
CA SER A 769 27.59 -4.51 -56.95
C SER A 769 27.60 -2.97 -57.18
N PRO A 770 28.04 -2.05 -56.26
CA PRO A 770 28.12 -2.04 -54.78
C PRO A 770 27.67 -0.71 -54.08
N HIS A 771 27.27 -0.79 -52.78
CA HIS A 771 27.34 0.27 -51.73
C HIS A 771 26.78 1.72 -52.03
N PRO A 772 27.07 2.82 -51.28
CA PRO A 772 26.12 3.48 -50.34
C PRO A 772 25.94 5.02 -50.66
N PRO A 773 25.73 6.02 -49.75
CA PRO A 773 25.38 6.09 -48.29
C PRO A 773 24.36 7.22 -47.85
N VAL A 774 24.17 7.38 -46.51
CA VAL A 774 23.69 8.56 -45.71
C VAL A 774 22.17 8.85 -45.54
N THR A 775 21.83 9.22 -44.28
CA THR A 775 20.60 9.76 -43.65
C THR A 775 20.25 11.23 -44.10
N PRO A 776 19.22 11.98 -43.60
CA PRO A 776 18.35 11.79 -42.41
C PRO A 776 16.85 12.22 -42.55
N SER A 777 16.11 12.22 -41.41
CA SER A 777 15.17 13.29 -40.94
C SER A 777 13.74 12.85 -40.50
N LEU A 778 13.40 13.15 -39.23
CA LEU A 778 12.08 13.57 -38.64
C LEU A 778 10.79 12.75 -38.97
N ALA A 779 9.89 12.36 -38.05
CA ALA A 779 9.69 12.62 -36.59
C ALA A 779 8.75 11.51 -35.99
N SER A 780 8.11 11.53 -34.81
CA SER A 780 7.82 12.59 -33.81
C SER A 780 7.60 12.08 -32.35
N HIS A 781 6.35 11.87 -31.91
CA HIS A 781 5.85 11.57 -30.54
C HIS A 781 4.58 10.67 -30.64
N GLN A 782 4.01 10.01 -29.61
CA GLN A 782 4.06 10.02 -28.13
C GLN A 782 4.10 8.54 -27.65
N GLY A 783 4.36 8.12 -26.39
CA GLY A 783 4.53 8.78 -25.10
C GLY A 783 3.69 8.08 -24.01
N GLY A 784 4.30 7.31 -23.08
CA GLY A 784 3.60 6.72 -21.94
C GLY A 784 4.17 5.42 -21.35
N SER A 785 4.85 5.51 -20.21
CA SER A 785 5.14 4.43 -19.25
C SER A 785 5.49 5.06 -17.90
N PRO A 786 5.26 4.38 -16.77
CA PRO A 786 6.42 3.95 -15.98
C PRO A 786 6.30 2.60 -15.22
N ASP A 787 7.45 1.94 -15.09
CA ASP A 787 7.93 0.98 -14.07
C ASP A 787 7.09 -0.24 -13.61
N PRO A 788 7.81 -1.36 -13.45
CA PRO A 788 7.87 -2.03 -12.15
C PRO A 788 9.31 -2.20 -11.61
N ARG A 789 9.46 -2.17 -10.28
CA ARG A 789 10.74 -2.37 -9.58
C ARG A 789 10.97 -3.82 -9.14
N LEU A 790 12.17 -4.30 -9.43
CA LEU A 790 13.10 -5.06 -8.56
C LEU A 790 12.70 -6.44 -8.01
N SER A 791 13.53 -7.43 -8.35
CA SER A 791 13.77 -8.67 -7.58
C SER A 791 14.80 -8.44 -6.44
N PRO A 792 14.87 -9.33 -5.42
CA PRO A 792 15.70 -9.14 -4.22
C PRO A 792 17.02 -9.93 -4.26
N ASP A 793 18.01 -9.58 -3.40
CA ASP A 793 18.69 -10.59 -2.55
C ASP A 793 19.60 -10.04 -1.40
N MET A 794 20.00 -10.97 -0.52
CA MET A 794 21.16 -10.98 0.41
C MET A 794 21.07 -10.32 1.81
N VAL A 795 20.58 -11.14 2.75
CA VAL A 795 21.29 -11.61 3.98
C VAL A 795 22.32 -10.67 4.66
N LYS A 796 22.02 -10.20 5.88
CA LYS A 796 23.00 -9.99 6.96
C LYS A 796 22.46 -10.38 8.35
N SER A 797 23.35 -10.96 9.16
CA SER A 797 23.09 -11.55 10.48
C SER A 797 23.06 -10.51 11.63
N PRO A 798 22.25 -10.71 12.70
CA PRO A 798 22.34 -9.93 13.93
C PRO A 798 23.26 -10.57 14.98
N ARG A 799 24.17 -9.79 15.56
CA ARG A 799 24.98 -10.19 16.73
C ARG A 799 24.23 -9.98 18.05
N SER A 800 24.43 -10.92 18.96
CA SER A 800 24.05 -10.86 20.38
C SER A 800 24.62 -9.64 21.12
N ILE A 801 23.88 -9.14 22.11
CA ILE A 801 24.38 -8.69 23.43
C ILE A 801 23.30 -8.95 24.49
N ARG A 802 23.71 -9.42 25.67
CA ARG A 802 22.88 -9.63 26.89
C ARG A 802 22.99 -8.43 27.83
N PHE A 803 21.97 -8.18 28.65
CA PHE A 803 21.98 -7.93 30.12
C PHE A 803 20.50 -7.63 30.51
N ALA A 804 19.76 -8.56 31.15
CA ALA A 804 19.72 -8.90 32.58
C ALA A 804 18.80 -8.00 33.45
N ALA A 805 17.76 -8.65 34.01
CA ALA A 805 17.16 -8.48 35.36
C ALA A 805 16.54 -7.12 35.78
N ALA A 806 15.50 -7.05 36.63
CA ALA A 806 14.73 -8.04 37.41
C ALA A 806 13.20 -7.70 37.34
N SER A 807 12.23 -8.55 37.68
CA SER A 807 11.65 -8.79 39.04
C SER A 807 11.29 -7.48 39.79
N GLU A 808 10.12 -7.28 40.43
CA GLU A 808 9.10 -8.18 41.02
C GLU A 808 7.72 -7.46 41.20
N VAL A 809 6.69 -8.20 41.65
CA VAL A 809 5.57 -7.84 42.57
C VAL A 809 5.26 -6.33 42.76
N GLY A 810 4.03 -5.79 42.67
CA GLY A 810 2.69 -6.35 42.96
C GLY A 810 2.03 -5.63 44.16
N SER A 811 0.69 -5.53 44.17
CA SER A 811 -0.18 -5.14 45.33
C SER A 811 -0.40 -3.65 45.69
N ALA A 812 -1.57 -3.15 45.28
CA ALA A 812 -2.66 -2.59 46.12
C ALA A 812 -2.50 -1.39 47.11
N ARG A 813 -3.51 -0.50 46.99
CA ARG A 813 -4.39 0.11 48.05
C ARG A 813 -4.03 1.46 48.73
N SER A 814 -5.12 2.23 48.87
CA SER A 814 -5.35 3.42 49.74
C SER A 814 -4.62 4.73 49.36
N GLY A 815 -5.17 5.94 49.58
CA GLY A 815 -6.53 6.32 50.00
C GLY A 815 -6.54 7.40 51.09
N LYS A 816 -7.39 8.44 50.94
CA LYS A 816 -7.63 9.57 51.88
C LYS A 816 -6.44 10.55 52.07
N SER A 817 -6.60 11.82 52.48
CA SER A 817 -7.74 12.77 52.57
C SER A 817 -7.25 14.14 53.08
N ARG A 818 -7.93 15.25 52.73
CA ARG A 818 -7.82 16.62 53.34
C ARG A 818 -6.46 17.35 53.17
N GLY A 819 -6.39 18.68 53.19
CA GLY A 819 -7.46 19.70 53.21
C GLY A 819 -6.94 21.11 53.63
N ASN A 820 -7.55 22.16 53.07
CA ASN A 820 -7.57 23.60 53.44
C ASN A 820 -6.58 24.20 54.48
N SER A 821 -5.89 25.29 54.10
CA SER A 821 -5.97 26.65 54.73
C SER A 821 -5.02 27.60 53.95
N VAL A 822 -5.36 28.77 53.39
CA VAL A 822 -6.12 29.96 53.85
C VAL A 822 -5.28 30.98 54.69
N ARG A 823 -4.95 32.09 54.00
CA ARG A 823 -4.83 33.52 54.43
C ARG A 823 -3.57 34.14 55.07
N SER A 824 -3.47 35.44 54.75
CA SER A 824 -2.69 36.56 55.34
C SER A 824 -1.18 36.60 55.02
N GLY A 825 -0.54 37.77 54.83
CA GLY A 825 -1.04 39.16 54.75
C GLY A 825 -0.06 40.20 55.34
N ARG A 826 -0.15 41.46 54.86
CA ARG A 826 0.47 42.73 55.39
C ARG A 826 1.92 43.16 55.03
N SER A 827 1.99 44.16 54.14
CA SER A 827 2.46 45.56 54.34
C SER A 827 3.90 45.98 54.71
N GLY A 828 4.41 47.00 53.97
CA GLY A 828 5.47 47.98 54.35
C GLY A 828 6.37 48.34 53.15
N ARG A 829 6.30 49.51 52.49
CA ARG A 829 6.97 50.83 52.78
C ARG A 829 8.48 50.70 53.11
N SER A 830 9.41 51.51 52.57
CA SER A 830 9.29 52.77 51.78
C SER A 830 10.64 53.29 51.19
N GLU A 831 10.54 54.19 50.20
CA GLU A 831 11.35 55.43 50.02
C GLU A 831 12.68 55.51 49.21
N LYS A 832 12.75 56.63 48.43
CA LYS A 832 13.89 57.35 47.79
C LYS A 832 14.25 57.05 46.32
N VAL A 833 14.70 58.01 45.47
CA VAL A 833 14.61 59.50 45.35
C VAL A 833 14.93 59.84 43.87
N ALA A 834 14.46 60.98 43.32
CA ALA A 834 14.67 61.43 41.92
C ALA A 834 15.45 62.79 41.87
N PRO A 835 15.44 63.62 40.79
CA PRO A 835 15.39 63.42 39.32
C PRO A 835 16.75 63.91 38.72
N PRO A 836 16.93 64.89 37.77
CA PRO A 836 16.20 65.34 36.56
C PRO A 836 17.07 65.53 35.27
N GLY A 837 16.42 65.87 34.13
CA GLY A 837 17.02 66.53 32.94
C GLY A 837 17.16 65.63 31.68
N THR A 838 16.83 66.05 30.45
CA THR A 838 16.59 67.40 29.89
C THR A 838 15.65 67.35 28.67
N MET A 839 14.82 68.37 28.43
CA MET A 839 14.05 68.53 27.18
C MET A 839 14.80 69.36 26.13
N ALA A 840 14.57 69.10 24.84
CA ALA A 840 14.96 69.98 23.75
C ALA A 840 13.79 70.22 22.77
N THR A 841 13.26 71.44 22.77
CA THR A 841 12.27 71.94 21.81
C THR A 841 12.96 72.55 20.59
N LYS A 842 12.28 72.58 19.44
CA LYS A 842 12.71 73.40 18.29
C LYS A 842 11.52 74.08 17.59
N THR A 843 11.39 75.37 17.83
CA THR A 843 10.71 76.35 16.96
C THR A 843 11.49 76.49 15.65
N GLY A 844 10.96 76.88 14.49
CA GLY A 844 9.62 77.37 14.08
C GLY A 844 9.81 78.42 12.96
N ASN A 845 8.85 78.65 12.05
CA ASN A 845 8.73 79.95 11.35
C ASN A 845 7.41 80.17 10.57
N ARG A 846 7.09 81.47 10.46
CA ARG A 846 6.07 82.18 9.67
C ARG A 846 6.50 82.28 8.17
N LEU A 847 5.77 82.77 7.14
CA LEU A 847 4.53 83.59 7.00
C LEU A 847 4.03 83.60 5.52
N THR A 848 2.74 83.90 5.29
CA THR A 848 2.09 84.58 4.12
C THR A 848 2.03 84.03 2.67
N VAL A 849 0.81 84.19 2.09
CA VAL A 849 0.43 84.39 0.66
C VAL A 849 0.67 83.17 -0.27
N THR A 850 -0.30 82.67 -1.04
CA THR A 850 -1.58 83.25 -1.55
C THR A 850 -2.77 82.33 -1.26
#